data_AF-A0A553PZT9-F1
#
_entry.id   AF-A0A553PZT9-F1
#
_cell.length_a   1.000
_cell.length_b   1.000
_cell.length_c   1.000
_cell.angle_alpha   90.00
_cell.angle_beta   90.00
_cell.angle_gamma   90.00
#
_symmetry.space_group_name_H-M   'P 1'
#
loop_
_entity.id
_entity.type
_entity.pdbx_description
1 polymer ?
#
loop_
_entity_poly.entity_id
_entity_poly.type
_entity_poly.pdbx_seq_one_letter_code
_entity_poly.pdbx_strand_id
1 'polypeptide(L)'
;MMSCNQRIVFFLWPLLFLQVSGQIVYQSHLFPKVGKPRQLIQEGRVRLVGDLSSAGRVEIYHDGQWGTVCDDGWDLVEAQVVCRQLGFPGAVSAVQGGRYGEGSGSIWLDDLKCKGSESLLSECSFKGWGVSDCSHKEDAGVVCQSGTNTTNLLGFPVDHSLGLSDDLGLLFDREDGCDFNIIVQDLSEESQTTFCVHRVILMIFPELNITNDTSNMTVDISQSCHSHVPRFLRYLYTRRIDVSSESAQCLHQLAFIFGVKKLMEDVGRVFTALIPEDSSFQTQLSMFEYSLRTGDLVLQENVLQYLSWNCEFLISSPVWSTISFHMMDALLQRSDLVLKDEAYLLEALGRWIQVKGDEISQEQQAGLLSHIRFPLIPVDKLYDLQFSSSVLHKSHEKLFLTGLLSGFQFNSLPFYKIRSHLDNTTSVYLPRIYTGDAWSVFMNVSSYKNPHYYNNDGRYRSFSTPAHPSALYREQNVQWQAQVFNNFQECLNSGFRCNSLPVARILPTGNQERYTSRIRYNNRLILTCKKKNNVFHVQDFKNNIAVIPVNSSMNANILSIQFSVDNSLGLSGDLGLLFDREDGCDFSITVRDLGEESQLTFCVHRMILMSFPELNITKDSDNLTVDISQSCQSHVPGFLRYLYTRRIDVSSESAQCLHQLAFIFGVKKLMEDVGRVFTALIPEDSSFQTQLSMFEYSLRTGDLVLQENVLQYLSWNCEFFISSPVWSTISFHMMDALLQRSDLVLKDEAYLLEALERWIQVKGDEISQEQQAGLLSHIRFPLIPVDKLYDLQFSSSVLHKNQEILYLTGLLSGFEFNSLAFSKIRSHLDNTTSEYLPRIYTGDDWCVFINDTTIVYPYYNYYGQSSRYQIFYTPEHPSALYKDKRFQWQAWVYLTFQECSNYGVSCNSLPTARLTGYQYSNSDTIRYSNKLILSCKNENNVFHVQDFKNDLVEIPGNSTMGWSNPCPDSYNFRFVVSPQYI
;
A
#
# COMPACT_ATOMS: atom_id res chain seq x y z
N MET A 1 -15.36 39.93 18.97
CA MET A 1 -13.88 40.01 18.82
C MET A 1 -13.28 39.29 20.00
N MET A 2 -12.31 38.39 19.79
CA MET A 2 -11.55 37.75 20.86
C MET A 2 -10.09 37.66 20.43
N SER A 3 -9.16 37.91 21.35
CA SER A 3 -7.72 37.88 21.09
C SER A 3 -7.20 36.45 21.07
N CYS A 4 -6.52 36.06 19.99
CA CYS A 4 -5.79 34.79 19.92
C CYS A 4 -4.48 34.93 20.71
N ASN A 5 -4.54 34.81 22.04
CA ASN A 5 -3.39 35.04 22.93
C ASN A 5 -3.27 33.98 24.03
N GLN A 6 -2.10 33.33 24.03
CA GLN A 6 -1.46 32.57 25.12
C GLN A 6 -1.93 31.15 25.53
N ARG A 7 -0.87 30.36 25.86
CA ARG A 7 -0.79 29.18 26.76
C ARG A 7 -1.41 27.87 26.28
N ILE A 8 -0.58 27.14 25.53
CA ILE A 8 -0.63 25.68 25.38
C ILE A 8 0.01 25.04 26.62
N VAL A 9 -0.57 23.96 27.14
CA VAL A 9 0.07 23.02 28.08
C VAL A 9 -0.33 21.60 27.64
N PHE A 10 0.63 20.76 27.29
CA PHE A 10 0.39 19.36 26.92
C PHE A 10 0.74 18.42 28.08
N PHE A 11 -0.15 17.47 28.36
CA PHE A 11 0.11 16.35 29.27
C PHE A 11 0.97 15.30 28.58
N LEU A 12 2.14 15.00 29.15
CA LEU A 12 2.99 13.89 28.73
C LEU A 12 2.38 12.53 29.16
N TRP A 13 2.33 11.57 28.25
CA TRP A 13 2.12 10.15 28.54
C TRP A 13 3.26 9.35 27.88
N PRO A 14 4.20 8.78 28.65
CA PRO A 14 5.34 8.06 28.09
C PRO A 14 4.97 6.60 27.76
N LEU A 15 5.22 6.16 26.53
CA LEU A 15 5.28 4.74 26.18
C LEU A 15 6.49 4.46 25.28
N LEU A 16 7.25 3.43 25.68
CA LEU A 16 8.19 2.67 24.85
C LEU A 16 9.44 3.40 24.29
N PHE A 17 10.34 3.79 25.19
CA PHE A 17 11.78 3.63 24.90
C PHE A 17 12.12 2.13 24.96
N LEU A 18 12.29 1.47 23.80
CA LEU A 18 12.89 0.12 23.76
C LEU A 18 13.37 -0.30 22.35
N GLN A 19 14.52 0.19 21.90
CA GLN A 19 15.51 -0.57 21.11
C GLN A 19 16.75 0.26 20.78
N VAL A 20 17.89 -0.07 21.41
CA VAL A 20 19.22 0.18 20.86
C VAL A 20 19.99 -1.13 21.02
N SER A 21 20.41 -1.73 19.92
CA SER A 21 21.14 -3.00 19.88
C SER A 21 22.38 -2.85 19.01
N GLY A 22 23.54 -2.70 19.65
CA GLY A 22 24.86 -2.66 19.02
C GLY A 22 25.89 -3.15 20.02
N GLN A 23 26.51 -4.30 19.75
CA GLN A 23 27.40 -4.97 20.70
C GLN A 23 28.85 -4.53 20.49
N ILE A 24 29.57 -4.29 21.59
CA ILE A 24 30.99 -4.66 21.70
C ILE A 24 31.15 -5.44 23.01
N VAL A 25 31.89 -6.55 22.97
CA VAL A 25 32.05 -7.49 24.07
C VAL A 25 33.50 -7.51 24.53
N TYR A 26 33.73 -7.37 25.84
CA TYR A 26 34.88 -7.98 26.53
C TYR A 26 34.49 -8.44 27.94
N GLN A 27 35.11 -9.53 28.39
CA GLN A 27 35.00 -10.11 29.74
C GLN A 27 35.86 -9.27 30.73
N SER A 28 35.77 -9.39 32.07
CA SER A 28 35.25 -10.50 32.88
C SER A 28 34.82 -10.06 34.31
N HIS A 29 33.92 -10.84 34.91
CA HIS A 29 33.76 -11.12 36.35
C HIS A 29 34.17 -10.06 37.41
N LEU A 30 33.17 -9.49 38.10
CA LEU A 30 32.99 -9.66 39.56
C LEU A 30 31.66 -9.05 40.05
N PHE A 31 30.66 -9.89 40.32
CA PHE A 31 29.41 -9.49 41.02
C PHE A 31 28.84 -10.64 41.87
N PRO A 32 28.79 -10.51 43.21
CA PRO A 32 27.74 -11.14 43.99
C PRO A 32 26.40 -10.43 43.72
N LYS A 33 25.27 -11.14 43.86
CA LYS A 33 23.95 -10.58 43.56
C LYS A 33 23.54 -9.52 44.59
N VAL A 34 23.37 -8.27 44.14
CA VAL A 34 22.63 -7.23 44.89
C VAL A 34 21.20 -7.20 44.37
N GLY A 35 20.21 -7.16 45.27
CA GLY A 35 18.79 -7.12 44.93
C GLY A 35 18.35 -5.75 44.38
N LYS A 36 17.26 -5.71 43.61
CA LYS A 36 16.64 -4.45 43.20
C LYS A 36 16.17 -3.66 44.44
N PRO A 37 16.40 -2.34 44.52
CA PRO A 37 15.79 -1.53 45.57
C PRO A 37 14.27 -1.49 45.39
N ARG A 38 13.51 -1.66 46.47
CA ARG A 38 12.09 -1.25 46.51
C ARG A 38 12.05 0.28 46.54
N GLN A 39 11.20 0.90 45.72
CA GLN A 39 10.83 2.30 45.97
C GLN A 39 10.01 2.37 47.26
N LEU A 40 10.45 3.22 48.19
CA LEU A 40 9.70 3.55 49.39
C LEU A 40 8.62 4.59 49.02
N ILE A 41 7.38 4.15 48.89
CA ILE A 41 6.24 5.07 48.97
C ILE A 41 6.10 5.46 50.45
N GLN A 42 6.04 6.75 50.74
CA GLN A 42 5.94 7.25 52.12
C GLN A 42 4.55 7.00 52.71
N GLU A 43 4.55 6.53 53.96
CA GLU A 43 3.37 6.26 54.77
C GLU A 43 2.57 7.54 55.08
N GLY A 44 1.25 7.45 55.24
CA GLY A 44 0.41 8.58 55.60
C GLY A 44 0.15 9.59 54.47
N ARG A 45 0.56 9.27 53.24
CA ARG A 45 0.30 10.11 52.06
C ARG A 45 -1.20 10.09 51.70
N VAL A 46 -1.78 11.28 51.52
CA VAL A 46 -3.19 11.46 51.11
C VAL A 46 -3.31 11.74 49.60
N ARG A 47 -4.45 11.37 49.01
CA ARG A 47 -4.92 11.76 47.66
C ARG A 47 -6.42 12.08 47.67
N LEU A 48 -6.90 12.79 46.66
CA LEU A 48 -8.33 12.93 46.36
C LEU A 48 -8.71 12.07 45.16
N VAL A 49 -9.90 11.46 45.20
CA VAL A 49 -10.49 10.72 44.09
C VAL A 49 -11.86 11.33 43.72
N GLY A 50 -11.98 11.76 42.47
CA GLY A 50 -13.14 12.46 41.92
C GLY A 50 -12.79 13.24 40.64
N ASP A 51 -13.79 13.78 39.96
CA ASP A 51 -13.62 14.50 38.68
C ASP A 51 -13.04 15.94 38.82
N LEU A 52 -12.76 16.41 40.04
CA LEU A 52 -12.33 17.79 40.32
C LEU A 52 -10.97 17.81 41.04
N SER A 53 -10.03 18.59 40.51
CA SER A 53 -8.65 18.66 41.05
C SER A 53 -8.54 19.20 42.47
N SER A 54 -9.56 19.91 42.96
CA SER A 54 -9.65 20.45 44.33
C SER A 54 -10.83 19.90 45.13
N ALA A 55 -11.50 18.83 44.69
CA ALA A 55 -12.61 18.22 45.43
C ALA A 55 -12.81 16.73 45.11
N GLY A 56 -12.91 15.89 46.14
CA GLY A 56 -13.06 14.44 45.98
C GLY A 56 -13.12 13.69 47.31
N ARG A 57 -13.29 12.36 47.24
CA ARG A 57 -13.14 11.43 48.37
C ARG A 57 -11.68 11.42 48.83
N VAL A 58 -11.45 11.41 50.14
CA VAL A 58 -10.12 11.32 50.74
C VAL A 58 -9.69 9.86 50.82
N GLU A 59 -8.49 9.57 50.31
CA GLU A 59 -7.84 8.27 50.46
C GLU A 59 -6.41 8.46 50.98
N ILE A 60 -5.98 7.57 51.87
CA ILE A 60 -4.67 7.59 52.52
C ILE A 60 -3.91 6.28 52.26
N TYR A 61 -2.58 6.34 52.26
CA TYR A 61 -1.70 5.20 52.06
C TYR A 61 -1.15 4.66 53.39
N HIS A 62 -1.39 3.38 53.66
CA HIS A 62 -0.92 2.65 54.85
C HIS A 62 -0.66 1.17 54.53
N ASP A 63 0.35 0.55 55.16
CA ASP A 63 0.80 -0.84 54.96
C ASP A 63 0.84 -1.29 53.48
N GLY A 64 1.38 -0.42 52.63
CA GLY A 64 1.54 -0.68 51.21
C GLY A 64 0.28 -0.51 50.35
N GLN A 65 -0.87 -0.12 50.91
CA GLN A 65 -2.17 -0.04 50.21
C GLN A 65 -2.88 1.30 50.42
N TRP A 66 -3.67 1.70 49.42
CA TRP A 66 -4.60 2.83 49.55
C TRP A 66 -5.91 2.36 50.19
N GLY A 67 -6.43 3.16 51.10
CA GLY A 67 -7.73 2.97 51.75
C GLY A 67 -8.40 4.30 52.05
N THR A 68 -9.66 4.27 52.47
CA THR A 68 -10.48 5.47 52.65
C THR A 68 -10.42 5.98 54.10
N VAL A 69 -11.17 7.05 54.39
CA VAL A 69 -11.29 7.69 55.70
C VAL A 69 -12.78 7.81 56.01
N CYS A 70 -13.21 7.48 57.23
CA CYS A 70 -14.61 7.66 57.63
C CYS A 70 -14.94 9.13 57.93
N ASP A 71 -16.20 9.52 57.77
CA ASP A 71 -16.72 10.84 58.05
C ASP A 71 -17.11 11.09 59.53
N ASP A 72 -17.04 10.07 60.38
CA ASP A 72 -17.16 10.21 61.84
C ASP A 72 -15.98 11.02 62.41
N GLY A 73 -16.32 12.16 63.01
CA GLY A 73 -15.34 13.18 63.45
C GLY A 73 -14.84 14.11 62.33
N TRP A 74 -15.34 13.99 61.10
CA TRP A 74 -14.84 14.74 59.94
C TRP A 74 -15.45 16.14 59.81
N ASP A 75 -14.77 17.17 60.31
CA ASP A 75 -15.18 18.57 60.12
C ASP A 75 -14.17 19.40 59.30
N LEU A 76 -14.40 20.72 59.22
CA LEU A 76 -13.57 21.65 58.46
C LEU A 76 -12.10 21.65 58.96
N VAL A 77 -11.83 21.28 60.20
CA VAL A 77 -10.49 21.17 60.79
C VAL A 77 -9.70 20.02 60.16
N GLU A 78 -10.28 18.84 60.04
CA GLU A 78 -9.70 17.66 59.36
C GLU A 78 -9.51 17.95 57.87
N ALA A 79 -10.53 18.56 57.24
CA ALA A 79 -10.46 19.00 55.85
C ALA A 79 -9.35 20.05 55.64
N GLN A 80 -9.10 20.95 56.59
CA GLN A 80 -8.02 21.95 56.53
C GLN A 80 -6.65 21.26 56.55
N VAL A 81 -6.46 20.20 57.35
CA VAL A 81 -5.22 19.39 57.33
C VAL A 81 -5.04 18.71 55.97
N VAL A 82 -6.08 18.04 55.43
CA VAL A 82 -6.00 17.42 54.09
C VAL A 82 -5.69 18.43 52.99
N CYS A 83 -6.41 19.54 52.94
CA CYS A 83 -6.20 20.55 51.90
C CYS A 83 -4.79 21.17 51.99
N ARG A 84 -4.26 21.40 53.21
CA ARG A 84 -2.87 21.86 53.39
C ARG A 84 -1.84 20.77 53.02
N GLN A 85 -2.05 19.51 53.40
CA GLN A 85 -1.21 18.37 53.03
C GLN A 85 -1.15 18.16 51.50
N LEU A 86 -2.21 18.54 50.79
CA LEU A 86 -2.31 18.52 49.32
C LEU A 86 -1.84 19.83 48.65
N GLY A 87 -1.38 20.83 49.40
CA GLY A 87 -0.82 22.08 48.87
C GLY A 87 -1.82 23.21 48.58
N PHE A 88 -3.07 23.10 49.03
CA PHE A 88 -4.07 24.19 48.92
C PHE A 88 -3.96 25.18 50.10
N PRO A 89 -4.40 26.44 49.93
CA PRO A 89 -4.41 27.44 51.01
C PRO A 89 -5.29 27.06 52.21
N GLY A 90 -6.32 26.25 51.98
CA GLY A 90 -7.24 25.76 53.01
C GLY A 90 -8.43 25.00 52.42
N ALA A 91 -9.34 24.57 53.30
CA ALA A 91 -10.59 23.93 52.97
C ALA A 91 -11.74 24.95 52.83
N VAL A 92 -12.66 24.66 51.91
CA VAL A 92 -13.94 25.35 51.73
C VAL A 92 -15.07 24.59 52.42
N SER A 93 -15.01 23.25 52.40
CA SER A 93 -15.94 22.38 53.13
C SER A 93 -15.37 20.98 53.33
N ALA A 94 -15.57 20.43 54.53
CA ALA A 94 -15.65 18.98 54.70
C ALA A 94 -16.90 18.45 53.98
N VAL A 95 -16.82 17.22 53.46
CA VAL A 95 -17.93 16.56 52.76
C VAL A 95 -18.09 15.16 53.32
N GLN A 96 -19.27 14.87 53.85
CA GLN A 96 -19.64 13.61 54.48
C GLN A 96 -20.52 12.78 53.52
N GLY A 97 -20.72 11.50 53.81
CA GLY A 97 -21.71 10.61 53.20
C GLY A 97 -21.33 10.08 51.82
N GLY A 98 -20.07 9.70 51.58
CA GLY A 98 -19.65 9.00 50.35
C GLY A 98 -19.91 9.80 49.06
N ARG A 99 -20.05 11.13 49.16
CA ARG A 99 -20.66 11.98 48.12
C ARG A 99 -19.90 12.05 46.79
N TYR A 100 -18.60 11.73 46.81
CA TYR A 100 -17.76 11.59 45.62
C TYR A 100 -17.66 10.14 45.11
N GLY A 101 -18.63 9.30 45.51
CA GLY A 101 -18.67 7.86 45.30
C GLY A 101 -18.16 7.09 46.51
N GLU A 102 -18.78 5.95 46.79
CA GLU A 102 -18.24 4.93 47.71
C GLU A 102 -16.87 4.44 47.19
N GLY A 103 -15.91 4.25 48.08
CA GLY A 103 -14.59 3.68 47.81
C GLY A 103 -14.58 2.15 47.87
N SER A 104 -13.38 1.57 48.01
CA SER A 104 -13.20 0.13 48.16
C SER A 104 -11.87 -0.24 48.83
N GLY A 105 -11.94 -1.09 49.85
CA GLY A 105 -10.77 -1.64 50.55
C GLY A 105 -10.89 -1.46 52.06
N SER A 106 -9.76 -1.21 52.72
CA SER A 106 -9.75 -0.81 54.14
C SER A 106 -10.24 0.63 54.29
N ILE A 107 -11.09 0.89 55.28
CA ILE A 107 -11.25 2.24 55.86
C ILE A 107 -10.10 2.38 56.85
N TRP A 108 -9.13 3.25 56.57
CA TRP A 108 -7.87 3.32 57.32
C TRP A 108 -7.94 4.19 58.58
N LEU A 109 -8.77 5.24 58.58
CA LEU A 109 -8.91 6.21 59.67
C LEU A 109 -10.39 6.45 60.00
N ASP A 110 -10.68 6.62 61.29
CA ASP A 110 -12.03 6.79 61.85
C ASP A 110 -11.95 7.52 63.22
N ASP A 111 -12.99 8.26 63.57
CA ASP A 111 -13.16 9.05 64.81
C ASP A 111 -12.07 10.14 64.95
N LEU A 112 -11.74 10.73 63.82
CA LEU A 112 -10.65 11.69 63.62
C LEU A 112 -10.86 12.98 64.43
N LYS A 113 -9.76 13.47 65.03
CA LYS A 113 -9.70 14.71 65.80
C LYS A 113 -8.34 15.38 65.58
N CYS A 114 -8.31 16.32 64.64
CA CYS A 114 -7.19 17.20 64.35
C CYS A 114 -7.26 18.50 65.18
N LYS A 115 -6.21 19.34 65.10
CA LYS A 115 -6.22 20.74 65.58
C LYS A 115 -6.18 21.74 64.43
N GLY A 116 -6.02 21.27 63.19
CA GLY A 116 -5.91 22.07 61.97
C GLY A 116 -4.49 22.57 61.68
N SER A 117 -3.57 22.36 62.64
CA SER A 117 -2.16 22.76 62.57
C SER A 117 -1.24 21.66 62.04
N GLU A 118 -1.66 20.40 62.16
CA GLU A 118 -0.95 19.19 61.72
C GLU A 118 -0.48 19.29 60.25
N SER A 119 0.57 18.53 59.91
CA SER A 119 1.17 18.50 58.58
C SER A 119 0.74 17.28 57.77
N LEU A 120 0.37 16.19 58.45
CA LEU A 120 -0.16 14.96 57.86
C LEU A 120 -1.45 14.56 58.57
N LEU A 121 -2.45 14.07 57.84
CA LEU A 121 -3.70 13.59 58.45
C LEU A 121 -3.47 12.46 59.49
N SER A 122 -2.42 11.67 59.30
CA SER A 122 -1.98 10.61 60.22
C SER A 122 -1.32 11.10 61.53
N GLU A 123 -1.14 12.42 61.72
CA GLU A 123 -0.67 13.02 62.98
C GLU A 123 -1.81 13.39 63.93
N CYS A 124 -3.06 13.38 63.44
CA CYS A 124 -4.26 13.61 64.25
C CYS A 124 -4.58 12.40 65.16
N SER A 125 -5.52 12.56 66.09
CA SER A 125 -6.01 11.44 66.91
C SER A 125 -7.11 10.68 66.17
N PHE A 126 -7.09 9.35 66.18
CA PHE A 126 -8.08 8.45 65.55
C PHE A 126 -8.14 7.09 66.28
N LYS A 127 -9.17 6.25 66.00
CA LYS A 127 -9.39 4.92 66.65
C LYS A 127 -8.20 3.95 66.54
N GLY A 128 -7.39 4.09 65.50
CA GLY A 128 -6.28 3.19 65.14
C GLY A 128 -6.37 2.77 63.67
N TRP A 129 -5.25 2.37 63.07
CA TRP A 129 -5.20 2.05 61.64
C TRP A 129 -6.07 0.83 61.31
N GLY A 130 -7.04 1.01 60.41
CA GLY A 130 -7.95 -0.07 60.00
C GLY A 130 -8.98 -0.46 61.07
N VAL A 131 -9.10 0.31 62.16
CA VAL A 131 -10.08 0.10 63.23
C VAL A 131 -11.25 1.06 63.01
N SER A 132 -12.30 0.57 62.37
CA SER A 132 -13.51 1.33 62.08
C SER A 132 -14.77 0.48 62.14
N ASP A 133 -15.89 1.09 62.54
CA ASP A 133 -17.25 0.54 62.47
C ASP A 133 -18.10 1.15 61.34
N CYS A 134 -17.51 2.00 60.50
CA CYS A 134 -18.12 2.63 59.34
C CYS A 134 -18.23 1.71 58.09
N SER A 135 -18.98 2.17 57.08
CA SER A 135 -19.02 1.60 55.73
C SER A 135 -18.55 2.62 54.68
N HIS A 136 -18.32 2.20 53.43
CA HIS A 136 -17.91 3.15 52.36
C HIS A 136 -18.99 4.21 51.99
N LYS A 137 -20.19 4.12 52.56
CA LYS A 137 -21.21 5.18 52.49
C LYS A 137 -20.92 6.35 53.41
N GLU A 138 -20.11 6.12 54.43
CA GLU A 138 -19.54 7.10 55.35
C GLU A 138 -18.12 7.52 54.89
N ASP A 139 -17.70 7.25 53.65
CA ASP A 139 -16.39 7.70 53.15
C ASP A 139 -16.33 9.25 53.05
N ALA A 140 -15.34 9.82 53.71
CA ALA A 140 -15.07 11.26 53.81
C ALA A 140 -14.55 11.88 52.50
N GLY A 141 -14.86 13.15 52.30
CA GLY A 141 -14.40 13.98 51.18
C GLY A 141 -14.12 15.42 51.59
N VAL A 142 -13.55 16.20 50.68
CA VAL A 142 -13.25 17.63 50.88
C VAL A 142 -13.54 18.46 49.63
N VAL A 143 -13.68 19.77 49.83
CA VAL A 143 -13.50 20.80 48.81
C VAL A 143 -12.42 21.76 49.32
N CYS A 144 -11.35 21.95 48.54
CA CYS A 144 -10.23 22.83 48.87
C CYS A 144 -10.33 24.18 48.11
N GLN A 145 -9.71 25.22 48.65
CA GLN A 145 -9.85 26.58 48.15
C GLN A 145 -9.09 26.79 46.82
N SER A 146 -9.85 26.99 45.73
CA SER A 146 -9.31 27.44 44.44
C SER A 146 -8.89 28.91 44.54
N GLY A 147 -7.58 29.18 44.43
CA GLY A 147 -7.03 30.53 44.50
C GLY A 147 -7.47 31.43 43.34
N THR A 148 -8.00 32.62 43.65
CA THR A 148 -8.45 33.61 42.65
C THR A 148 -7.30 34.51 42.22
N ASN A 149 -6.88 34.41 40.95
CA ASN A 149 -5.90 35.32 40.36
C ASN A 149 -6.46 36.76 40.24
N THR A 150 -5.78 37.72 40.86
CA THR A 150 -5.95 39.15 40.55
C THR A 150 -4.58 39.83 40.37
N THR A 151 -4.26 40.10 39.10
CA THR A 151 -3.32 41.13 38.58
C THR A 151 -1.87 41.16 39.07
N ASN A 152 -0.96 41.02 38.11
CA ASN A 152 0.38 41.64 38.06
C ASN A 152 1.41 41.23 39.13
N LEU A 153 1.99 40.04 38.95
CA LEU A 153 3.45 39.80 39.03
C LEU A 153 3.75 38.44 38.36
N LEU A 154 4.31 38.44 37.16
CA LEU A 154 4.74 37.22 36.46
C LEU A 154 6.22 36.96 36.73
N GLY A 155 6.50 36.51 37.95
CA GLY A 155 7.61 35.59 38.20
C GLY A 155 7.15 34.15 38.00
N PHE A 156 8.07 33.26 37.65
CA PHE A 156 7.87 31.81 37.63
C PHE A 156 8.90 31.16 38.55
N PRO A 157 8.66 31.16 39.89
CA PRO A 157 9.60 30.58 40.84
C PRO A 157 9.66 29.06 40.68
N VAL A 158 10.61 28.59 39.88
CA VAL A 158 11.06 27.19 39.90
C VAL A 158 11.76 26.98 41.23
N ASP A 159 11.15 26.21 42.14
CA ASP A 159 11.73 25.92 43.45
C ASP A 159 12.12 24.45 43.57
N HIS A 160 13.36 24.23 44.01
CA HIS A 160 13.97 22.92 44.25
C HIS A 160 14.69 22.90 45.62
N SER A 161 14.35 23.81 46.54
CA SER A 161 15.16 24.10 47.72
C SER A 161 14.46 23.89 49.07
N LEU A 162 15.11 23.12 49.96
CA LEU A 162 14.68 22.94 51.35
C LEU A 162 15.17 24.10 52.22
N GLY A 163 14.49 25.24 52.16
CA GLY A 163 14.54 26.33 53.16
C GLY A 163 15.83 27.17 53.27
N LEU A 164 16.97 26.70 52.75
CA LEU A 164 18.28 27.36 52.83
C LEU A 164 18.63 28.29 51.65
N SER A 165 17.75 28.38 50.65
CA SER A 165 18.00 29.08 49.38
C SER A 165 18.14 30.59 49.51
N ASP A 166 17.22 31.24 50.23
CA ASP A 166 17.15 32.71 50.25
C ASP A 166 18.31 33.33 51.04
N ASP A 167 18.76 32.68 52.13
CA ASP A 167 19.96 33.08 52.88
C ASP A 167 21.25 32.92 52.05
N LEU A 168 21.35 31.87 51.23
CA LEU A 168 22.47 31.72 50.28
C LEU A 168 22.43 32.78 49.17
N GLY A 169 21.23 33.20 48.74
CA GLY A 169 21.07 34.36 47.86
C GLY A 169 21.58 35.66 48.50
N LEU A 170 21.32 35.88 49.78
CA LEU A 170 21.82 37.02 50.54
C LEU A 170 23.35 36.99 50.79
N LEU A 171 23.98 35.82 50.76
CA LEU A 171 25.44 35.68 50.79
C LEU A 171 26.08 36.15 49.47
N PHE A 172 25.48 35.83 48.33
CA PHE A 172 25.92 36.35 47.03
C PHE A 172 25.75 37.88 46.95
N ASP A 173 24.60 38.41 47.40
CA ASP A 173 24.28 39.86 47.37
C ASP A 173 25.23 40.76 48.19
N ARG A 174 26.03 40.19 49.09
CA ARG A 174 26.93 40.95 49.98
C ARG A 174 28.39 40.91 49.57
N GLU A 175 28.78 39.99 48.70
CA GLU A 175 30.18 39.70 48.31
C GLU A 175 31.11 39.32 49.50
N ASP A 176 30.57 39.17 50.72
CA ASP A 176 31.31 38.84 51.95
C ASP A 176 31.93 37.43 51.88
N GLY A 177 33.26 37.35 51.70
CA GLY A 177 34.02 36.10 51.84
C GLY A 177 34.16 35.24 50.57
N CYS A 178 33.85 35.80 49.39
CA CYS A 178 34.09 35.16 48.10
C CYS A 178 35.58 34.85 47.84
N ASP A 179 35.85 33.75 47.12
CA ASP A 179 37.21 33.20 46.93
C ASP A 179 37.52 32.81 45.46
N PHE A 180 36.67 33.24 44.52
CA PHE A 180 36.78 32.99 43.09
C PHE A 180 36.13 34.10 42.27
N ASN A 181 36.69 34.46 41.11
CA ASN A 181 36.19 35.56 40.26
C ASN A 181 35.72 35.06 38.88
N ILE A 182 34.50 35.39 38.49
CA ILE A 182 34.00 35.18 37.12
C ILE A 182 34.16 36.49 36.35
N ILE A 183 34.92 36.46 35.27
CA ILE A 183 35.16 37.60 34.37
C ILE A 183 34.33 37.39 33.10
N VAL A 184 33.29 38.18 32.90
CA VAL A 184 32.50 38.18 31.66
C VAL A 184 33.06 39.23 30.71
N GLN A 185 33.28 38.85 29.45
CA GLN A 185 33.79 39.72 28.39
C GLN A 185 32.96 39.60 27.12
N ASP A 186 32.88 40.67 26.34
CA ASP A 186 32.39 40.63 24.96
C ASP A 186 33.58 40.46 23.99
N LEU A 187 33.35 39.83 22.85
CA LEU A 187 34.34 39.64 21.78
C LEU A 187 34.40 40.83 20.80
N SER A 188 33.51 41.82 20.95
CA SER A 188 33.34 42.95 20.02
C SER A 188 33.71 44.32 20.61
N GLU A 189 33.59 44.51 21.93
CA GLU A 189 33.99 45.72 22.66
C GLU A 189 34.70 45.30 23.97
N GLU A 190 35.78 45.97 24.37
CA GLU A 190 36.67 45.56 25.50
C GLU A 190 36.06 45.72 26.92
N SER A 191 34.73 45.70 27.04
CA SER A 191 34.04 45.75 28.33
C SER A 191 34.09 44.41 29.06
N GLN A 192 34.97 44.34 30.06
CA GLN A 192 35.03 43.23 31.03
C GLN A 192 34.26 43.58 32.32
N THR A 193 33.47 42.64 32.82
CA THR A 193 32.78 42.74 34.12
C THR A 193 33.16 41.56 35.01
N THR A 194 33.56 41.84 36.26
CA THR A 194 34.04 40.81 37.20
C THR A 194 33.05 40.65 38.34
N PHE A 195 32.63 39.41 38.61
CA PHE A 195 31.72 39.03 39.67
C PHE A 195 32.44 38.13 40.68
N CYS A 196 32.40 38.50 41.96
CA CYS A 196 33.01 37.71 43.03
C CYS A 196 32.04 36.62 43.52
N VAL A 197 32.50 35.38 43.59
CA VAL A 197 31.67 34.19 43.87
C VAL A 197 32.39 33.21 44.79
N HIS A 198 31.63 32.30 45.37
CA HIS A 198 32.11 31.31 46.32
C HIS A 198 32.34 29.97 45.62
N ARG A 199 33.60 29.52 45.55
CA ARG A 199 34.04 28.28 44.90
C ARG A 199 33.26 27.06 45.37
N VAL A 200 32.94 26.99 46.67
CA VAL A 200 32.16 25.90 47.28
C VAL A 200 30.80 25.70 46.60
N ILE A 201 30.16 26.78 46.13
CA ILE A 201 28.88 26.72 45.41
C ILE A 201 29.09 26.30 43.96
N LEU A 202 30.16 26.76 43.30
CA LEU A 202 30.48 26.36 41.93
C LEU A 202 30.92 24.88 41.84
N MET A 203 31.58 24.34 42.85
CA MET A 203 31.98 22.92 42.92
C MET A 203 30.79 21.94 43.00
N ILE A 204 29.56 22.43 43.21
CA ILE A 204 28.31 21.65 43.10
C ILE A 204 28.00 21.32 41.61
N PHE A 205 28.61 22.06 40.67
CA PHE A 205 28.42 21.91 39.23
C PHE A 205 29.69 21.30 38.61
N PRO A 206 29.80 19.95 38.50
CA PRO A 206 31.05 19.28 38.11
C PRO A 206 31.50 19.61 36.68
N GLU A 207 30.59 20.10 35.84
CA GLU A 207 30.85 20.47 34.45
C GLU A 207 31.72 21.74 34.31
N LEU A 208 31.89 22.52 35.39
CA LEU A 208 32.78 23.69 35.44
C LEU A 208 34.27 23.34 35.64
N ASN A 209 34.59 22.10 36.04
CA ASN A 209 35.96 21.56 36.18
C ASN A 209 36.94 22.44 37.02
N ILE A 210 36.43 23.13 38.03
CA ILE A 210 37.19 24.06 38.89
C ILE A 210 38.13 23.29 39.82
N THR A 211 39.42 23.63 39.81
CA THR A 211 40.45 23.05 40.70
C THR A 211 40.83 24.03 41.82
N ASN A 212 41.46 23.51 42.89
CA ASN A 212 41.89 24.33 44.02
C ASN A 212 42.90 25.43 43.67
N ASP A 213 43.64 25.28 42.56
CA ASP A 213 44.66 26.25 42.13
C ASP A 213 44.08 27.37 41.24
N THR A 214 42.85 27.21 40.74
CA THR A 214 42.17 28.25 39.95
C THR A 214 41.58 29.35 40.86
N SER A 215 41.73 30.61 40.45
CA SER A 215 41.21 31.79 41.16
C SER A 215 40.23 32.62 40.33
N ASN A 216 40.18 32.41 39.01
CA ASN A 216 39.23 33.05 38.11
C ASN A 216 38.81 32.13 36.94
N MET A 217 37.73 32.52 36.27
CA MET A 217 37.21 31.94 35.03
C MET A 217 36.75 33.07 34.10
N THR A 218 37.14 33.03 32.83
CA THR A 218 36.64 33.95 31.79
C THR A 218 35.45 33.33 31.06
N VAL A 219 34.43 34.13 30.75
CA VAL A 219 33.23 33.69 30.00
C VAL A 219 32.86 34.71 28.92
N ASP A 220 32.77 34.25 27.68
CA ASP A 220 32.49 35.10 26.51
C ASP A 220 30.99 35.18 26.25
N ILE A 221 30.39 36.37 26.39
CA ILE A 221 28.95 36.60 26.20
C ILE A 221 28.70 37.98 25.60
N SER A 222 27.72 38.11 24.71
CA SER A 222 27.34 39.37 24.10
C SER A 222 26.77 40.38 25.11
N GLN A 223 27.05 41.67 24.91
CA GLN A 223 26.69 42.83 25.73
C GLN A 223 25.21 42.83 26.17
N SER A 224 24.30 42.42 25.28
CA SER A 224 22.86 42.25 25.55
C SER A 224 22.56 41.36 26.76
N CYS A 225 23.38 40.34 26.99
CA CYS A 225 23.19 39.34 28.03
C CYS A 225 23.90 39.67 29.36
N HIS A 226 24.82 40.63 29.39
CA HIS A 226 25.55 41.01 30.62
C HIS A 226 24.58 41.41 31.74
N SER A 227 23.49 42.11 31.40
CA SER A 227 22.42 42.52 32.33
C SER A 227 21.61 41.37 32.96
N HIS A 228 21.81 40.12 32.50
CA HIS A 228 21.20 38.91 33.02
C HIS A 228 22.17 38.04 33.83
N VAL A 229 23.49 38.23 33.69
CA VAL A 229 24.52 37.45 34.41
C VAL A 229 24.33 37.47 35.93
N PRO A 230 24.09 38.60 36.62
CA PRO A 230 23.94 38.60 38.09
C PRO A 230 22.75 37.76 38.56
N ARG A 231 21.67 37.71 37.77
CA ARG A 231 20.47 36.90 38.07
C ARG A 231 20.76 35.41 37.90
N PHE A 232 21.55 35.05 36.90
CA PHE A 232 22.01 33.68 36.68
C PHE A 232 23.01 33.21 37.75
N LEU A 233 23.97 34.06 38.14
CA LEU A 233 24.90 33.73 39.24
C LEU A 233 24.13 33.56 40.55
N ARG A 234 23.16 34.44 40.87
CA ARG A 234 22.24 34.25 42.00
C ARG A 234 21.49 32.93 41.95
N TYR A 235 21.04 32.48 40.77
CA TYR A 235 20.38 31.17 40.60
C TYR A 235 21.26 30.00 41.03
N LEU A 236 22.59 30.07 40.88
CA LEU A 236 23.48 28.98 41.32
C LEU A 236 23.40 28.76 42.84
N TYR A 237 23.08 29.82 43.60
CA TYR A 237 22.84 29.80 45.04
C TYR A 237 21.38 29.46 45.39
N THR A 238 20.41 30.14 44.77
CA THR A 238 18.99 30.06 45.17
C THR A 238 18.20 28.93 44.49
N ARG A 239 18.68 28.44 43.33
CA ARG A 239 17.94 27.60 42.37
C ARG A 239 16.62 28.17 41.86
N ARG A 240 16.35 29.46 42.09
CA ARG A 240 15.13 30.19 41.68
C ARG A 240 15.52 31.33 40.72
N ILE A 241 14.87 31.41 39.56
CA ILE A 241 15.06 32.49 38.57
C ILE A 241 13.81 32.74 37.75
N ASP A 242 13.48 34.01 37.55
CA ASP A 242 12.38 34.44 36.68
C ASP A 242 12.85 34.62 35.24
N VAL A 243 12.19 33.92 34.32
CA VAL A 243 12.53 33.87 32.89
C VAL A 243 11.49 34.66 32.09
N SER A 244 11.87 35.85 31.60
CA SER A 244 11.12 36.59 30.58
C SER A 244 11.52 36.12 29.17
N SER A 245 10.68 36.38 28.16
CA SER A 245 10.98 36.13 26.75
C SER A 245 12.28 36.80 26.28
N GLU A 246 12.53 38.03 26.72
CA GLU A 246 13.76 38.80 26.45
C GLU A 246 15.00 38.15 27.08
N SER A 247 14.87 37.64 28.31
CA SER A 247 15.98 37.00 29.03
C SER A 247 16.25 35.55 28.62
N ALA A 248 15.28 34.86 28.00
CA ALA A 248 15.31 33.42 27.79
C ALA A 248 16.53 32.96 26.99
N GLN A 249 16.89 33.66 25.92
CA GLN A 249 18.07 33.33 25.11
C GLN A 249 19.37 33.44 25.92
N CYS A 250 19.55 34.54 26.66
CA CYS A 250 20.72 34.75 27.50
C CYS A 250 20.82 33.74 28.65
N LEU A 251 19.70 33.44 29.32
CA LEU A 251 19.65 32.46 30.42
C LEU A 251 19.84 31.02 29.93
N HIS A 252 19.39 30.69 28.71
CA HIS A 252 19.66 29.40 28.09
C HIS A 252 21.14 29.25 27.70
N GLN A 253 21.75 30.28 27.11
CA GLN A 253 23.18 30.30 26.79
C GLN A 253 24.05 30.18 28.05
N LEU A 254 23.70 30.92 29.12
CA LEU A 254 24.37 30.79 30.42
C LEU A 254 24.18 29.40 31.04
N ALA A 255 22.96 28.82 30.98
CA ALA A 255 22.70 27.46 31.46
C ALA A 255 23.51 26.40 30.69
N PHE A 256 23.69 26.58 29.38
CA PHE A 256 24.56 25.72 28.57
C PHE A 256 26.04 25.85 28.98
N ILE A 257 26.58 27.08 29.04
CA ILE A 257 27.98 27.35 29.39
C ILE A 257 28.34 26.78 30.78
N PHE A 258 27.45 26.93 31.76
CA PHE A 258 27.69 26.48 33.13
C PHE A 258 27.21 25.04 33.41
N GLY A 259 26.82 24.27 32.39
CA GLY A 259 26.41 22.87 32.53
C GLY A 259 25.09 22.65 33.29
N VAL A 260 24.25 23.67 33.42
CA VAL A 260 23.00 23.66 34.19
C VAL A 260 21.85 23.07 33.36
N LYS A 261 22.00 21.80 32.94
CA LYS A 261 21.07 21.08 32.05
C LYS A 261 19.59 21.22 32.42
N LYS A 262 19.25 21.11 33.71
CA LYS A 262 17.86 21.24 34.19
C LYS A 262 17.25 22.63 33.91
N LEU A 263 18.02 23.70 34.10
CA LEU A 263 17.59 25.06 33.78
C LEU A 263 17.56 25.28 32.27
N MET A 264 18.52 24.72 31.53
CA MET A 264 18.53 24.75 30.07
C MET A 264 17.23 24.17 29.50
N GLU A 265 16.82 22.96 29.93
CA GLU A 265 15.54 22.34 29.54
C GLU A 265 14.31 23.20 29.90
N ASP A 266 14.27 23.78 31.11
CA ASP A 266 13.10 24.52 31.58
C ASP A 266 12.98 25.90 30.91
N VAL A 267 14.11 26.55 30.58
CA VAL A 267 14.14 27.72 29.68
C VAL A 267 13.82 27.30 28.24
N GLY A 268 14.28 26.13 27.80
CA GLY A 268 13.94 25.49 26.53
C GLY A 268 12.43 25.39 26.31
N ARG A 269 11.69 25.03 27.38
CA ARG A 269 10.22 25.02 27.42
C ARG A 269 9.60 26.40 27.29
N VAL A 270 10.25 27.49 27.69
CA VAL A 270 9.73 28.86 27.54
C VAL A 270 9.68 29.28 26.06
N PHE A 271 10.64 28.84 25.23
CA PHE A 271 10.60 29.11 23.78
C PHE A 271 9.37 28.52 23.08
N THR A 272 8.71 27.49 23.65
CA THR A 272 7.46 26.94 23.09
C THR A 272 6.33 27.95 22.99
N ALA A 273 6.35 29.01 23.82
CA ALA A 273 5.40 30.11 23.74
C ALA A 273 5.74 31.12 22.63
N LEU A 274 7.01 31.16 22.19
CA LEU A 274 7.54 32.10 21.19
C LEU A 274 7.54 31.50 19.77
N ILE A 275 7.69 30.18 19.64
CA ILE A 275 7.62 29.43 18.38
C ILE A 275 6.37 29.80 17.51
N PRO A 276 5.16 30.05 18.05
CA PRO A 276 3.98 30.42 17.24
C PRO A 276 3.85 31.92 16.90
N GLU A 277 4.79 32.77 17.33
CA GLU A 277 4.71 34.21 17.10
C GLU A 277 5.11 34.59 15.66
N ASP A 278 6.23 34.05 15.17
CA ASP A 278 6.71 34.25 13.81
C ASP A 278 5.96 33.37 12.78
N SER A 279 5.34 33.99 11.79
CA SER A 279 4.67 33.32 10.67
C SER A 279 5.53 33.15 9.41
N SER A 280 6.81 33.54 9.45
CA SER A 280 7.77 33.40 8.33
C SER A 280 8.57 32.09 8.36
N PHE A 281 8.50 31.34 9.47
CA PHE A 281 9.29 30.14 9.79
C PHE A 281 10.80 30.38 10.09
N GLN A 282 11.33 31.59 9.90
CA GLN A 282 12.76 31.89 10.10
C GLN A 282 13.19 31.72 11.56
N THR A 283 12.41 32.21 12.52
CA THR A 283 12.70 32.06 13.96
C THR A 283 12.84 30.58 14.33
N GLN A 284 11.95 29.74 13.81
CA GLN A 284 11.90 28.30 14.07
C GLN A 284 13.11 27.57 13.47
N LEU A 285 13.52 27.89 12.23
CA LEU A 285 14.76 27.37 11.65
C LEU A 285 15.98 27.73 12.52
N SER A 286 16.08 29.00 12.95
CA SER A 286 17.20 29.46 13.79
C SER A 286 17.22 28.83 15.19
N MET A 287 16.04 28.60 15.80
CA MET A 287 15.91 27.91 17.08
C MET A 287 16.32 26.43 16.95
N PHE A 288 16.02 25.77 15.84
CA PHE A 288 16.48 24.40 15.60
C PHE A 288 18.01 24.34 15.52
N GLU A 289 18.64 25.19 14.69
CA GLU A 289 20.11 25.22 14.60
C GLU A 289 20.79 25.57 15.93
N TYR A 290 20.21 26.50 16.71
CA TYR A 290 20.68 26.81 18.05
C TYR A 290 20.57 25.58 18.97
N SER A 291 19.44 24.88 18.95
CA SER A 291 19.20 23.68 19.77
C SER A 291 20.07 22.48 19.38
N LEU A 292 20.55 22.39 18.14
CA LEU A 292 21.59 21.43 17.73
C LEU A 292 22.95 21.77 18.36
N ARG A 293 23.32 23.07 18.41
CA ARG A 293 24.60 23.53 18.99
C ARG A 293 24.64 23.38 20.51
N THR A 294 23.51 23.57 21.19
CA THR A 294 23.40 23.42 22.66
C THR A 294 23.07 21.99 23.12
N GLY A 295 22.62 21.12 22.20
CA GLY A 295 22.15 19.77 22.53
C GLY A 295 20.82 19.72 23.28
N ASP A 296 20.00 20.79 23.24
CA ASP A 296 18.68 20.80 23.88
C ASP A 296 17.66 20.00 23.05
N LEU A 297 17.54 18.71 23.38
CA LEU A 297 16.55 17.78 22.80
C LEU A 297 15.10 18.22 23.04
N VAL A 298 14.82 18.97 24.11
CA VAL A 298 13.47 19.47 24.41
C VAL A 298 13.12 20.59 23.45
N LEU A 299 14.03 21.53 23.19
CA LEU A 299 13.84 22.58 22.19
C LEU A 299 13.77 22.00 20.76
N GLN A 300 14.64 21.04 20.42
CA GLN A 300 14.60 20.33 19.13
C GLN A 300 13.22 19.71 18.86
N GLU A 301 12.71 18.89 19.78
CA GLU A 301 11.41 18.23 19.60
C GLU A 301 10.26 19.24 19.51
N ASN A 302 10.24 20.28 20.34
CA ASN A 302 9.17 21.29 20.29
C ASN A 302 9.15 22.08 18.97
N VAL A 303 10.33 22.38 18.39
CA VAL A 303 10.41 23.02 17.06
C VAL A 303 9.96 22.06 15.96
N LEU A 304 10.46 20.82 15.96
CA LEU A 304 10.04 19.80 14.98
C LEU A 304 8.54 19.49 15.07
N GLN A 305 7.96 19.47 16.28
CA GLN A 305 6.53 19.26 16.53
C GLN A 305 5.66 20.42 16.00
N TYR A 306 6.15 21.65 16.03
CA TYR A 306 5.45 22.78 15.41
C TYR A 306 5.55 22.76 13.88
N LEU A 307 6.73 22.43 13.36
CA LEU A 307 6.99 22.34 11.91
C LEU A 307 6.27 21.14 11.27
N SER A 308 6.13 20.00 11.95
CA SER A 308 5.38 18.83 11.46
C SER A 308 3.90 19.16 11.26
N TRP A 309 3.28 19.83 12.23
CA TRP A 309 1.88 20.29 12.13
C TRP A 309 1.68 21.39 11.10
N ASN A 310 2.71 22.18 10.80
CA ASN A 310 2.63 23.27 9.81
C ASN A 310 3.28 22.93 8.47
N CYS A 311 3.57 21.64 8.21
CA CYS A 311 4.38 21.21 7.07
C CYS A 311 3.80 21.64 5.71
N GLU A 312 2.48 21.58 5.52
CA GLU A 312 1.81 22.10 4.31
C GLU A 312 2.09 23.59 4.05
N PHE A 313 2.13 24.41 5.11
CA PHE A 313 2.45 25.85 5.03
C PHE A 313 3.96 26.09 4.89
N LEU A 314 4.80 25.26 5.52
CA LEU A 314 6.26 25.31 5.43
C LEU A 314 6.74 24.99 4.00
N ILE A 315 6.22 23.93 3.37
CA ILE A 315 6.46 23.56 1.96
C ILE A 315 6.01 24.68 1.00
N SER A 316 4.97 25.43 1.38
CA SER A 316 4.45 26.57 0.61
C SER A 316 5.23 27.87 0.84
N SER A 317 6.17 27.89 1.81
CA SER A 317 7.02 29.05 2.12
C SER A 317 8.32 29.01 1.31
N PRO A 318 8.87 30.16 0.85
CA PRO A 318 10.20 30.19 0.24
C PRO A 318 11.31 29.63 1.15
N VAL A 319 11.09 29.66 2.47
CA VAL A 319 11.99 29.16 3.52
C VAL A 319 12.17 27.64 3.45
N TRP A 320 11.30 26.89 2.75
CA TRP A 320 11.52 25.46 2.45
C TRP A 320 12.91 25.22 1.83
N SER A 321 13.33 26.09 0.91
CA SER A 321 14.63 25.99 0.20
C SER A 321 15.85 26.20 1.10
N THR A 322 15.70 26.83 2.27
CA THR A 322 16.79 27.13 3.20
C THR A 322 16.88 26.15 4.38
N ILE A 323 16.00 25.14 4.45
CA ILE A 323 16.06 24.08 5.45
C ILE A 323 17.37 23.27 5.28
N SER A 324 18.04 22.95 6.39
CA SER A 324 19.28 22.16 6.42
C SER A 324 19.00 20.66 6.39
N PHE A 325 19.98 19.86 5.92
CA PHE A 325 19.84 18.40 5.79
C PHE A 325 19.35 17.71 7.07
N HIS A 326 19.96 18.01 8.23
CA HIS A 326 19.58 17.41 9.51
C HIS A 326 18.13 17.74 9.94
N MET A 327 17.63 18.93 9.57
CA MET A 327 16.25 19.31 9.85
C MET A 327 15.28 18.63 8.89
N MET A 328 15.64 18.49 7.61
CA MET A 328 14.85 17.77 6.61
C MET A 328 14.71 16.28 6.98
N ASP A 329 15.82 15.64 7.35
CA ASP A 329 15.88 14.25 7.80
C ASP A 329 14.98 14.02 9.04
N ALA A 330 15.20 14.83 10.10
CA ALA A 330 14.41 14.76 11.32
C ALA A 330 12.91 15.04 11.11
N LEU A 331 12.52 15.86 10.12
CA LEU A 331 11.13 16.05 9.73
C LEU A 331 10.57 14.83 8.98
N LEU A 332 11.27 14.30 7.98
CA LEU A 332 10.79 13.18 7.16
C LEU A 332 10.60 11.88 7.96
N GLN A 333 11.31 11.70 9.07
CA GLN A 333 11.16 10.51 9.92
C GLN A 333 9.83 10.46 10.71
N ARG A 334 9.21 11.61 11.03
CA ARG A 334 8.07 11.65 11.98
C ARG A 334 6.76 11.10 11.40
N SER A 335 5.88 10.62 12.28
CA SER A 335 4.55 10.07 11.92
C SER A 335 3.38 11.07 11.99
N ASP A 336 3.64 12.30 12.42
CA ASP A 336 2.66 13.32 12.79
C ASP A 336 2.59 14.51 11.81
N LEU A 337 3.29 14.45 10.68
CA LEU A 337 3.26 15.51 9.66
C LEU A 337 1.84 15.72 9.14
N VAL A 338 1.46 16.98 8.99
CA VAL A 338 0.20 17.44 8.41
C VAL A 338 0.48 17.94 6.99
N LEU A 339 -0.05 17.21 6.01
CA LEU A 339 0.22 17.38 4.58
C LEU A 339 -0.94 16.84 3.73
N LYS A 340 -1.05 17.23 2.46
CA LYS A 340 -2.17 16.77 1.60
C LYS A 340 -2.18 15.26 1.37
N ASP A 341 -1.04 14.72 0.95
CA ASP A 341 -0.74 13.31 0.71
C ASP A 341 0.79 13.11 0.57
N GLU A 342 1.30 11.87 0.61
CA GLU A 342 2.75 11.60 0.49
C GLU A 342 3.35 12.02 -0.86
N ALA A 343 2.57 12.06 -1.96
CA ALA A 343 3.09 12.53 -3.24
C ALA A 343 3.39 14.03 -3.23
N TYR A 344 2.55 14.84 -2.57
CA TYR A 344 2.85 16.26 -2.35
C TYR A 344 4.16 16.48 -1.57
N LEU A 345 4.49 15.58 -0.63
CA LEU A 345 5.78 15.59 0.08
C LEU A 345 6.95 15.17 -0.83
N LEU A 346 6.77 14.15 -1.66
CA LEU A 346 7.76 13.72 -2.65
C LEU A 346 8.05 14.82 -3.69
N GLU A 347 7.02 15.52 -4.19
CA GLU A 347 7.15 16.69 -5.06
C GLU A 347 7.85 17.87 -4.37
N ALA A 348 7.63 18.06 -3.06
CA ALA A 348 8.28 19.10 -2.26
C ALA A 348 9.77 18.79 -2.00
N LEU A 349 10.07 17.53 -1.68
CA LEU A 349 11.43 17.02 -1.53
C LEU A 349 12.19 17.09 -2.87
N GLY A 350 11.55 16.76 -3.98
CA GLY A 350 12.10 16.91 -5.33
C GLY A 350 12.52 18.35 -5.65
N ARG A 351 11.67 19.32 -5.31
CA ARG A 351 11.99 20.76 -5.46
C ARG A 351 13.11 21.21 -4.53
N TRP A 352 13.25 20.64 -3.33
CA TRP A 352 14.35 20.94 -2.41
C TRP A 352 15.68 20.34 -2.88
N ILE A 353 15.71 19.07 -3.29
CA ILE A 353 16.92 18.42 -3.82
C ILE A 353 17.37 19.05 -5.15
N GLN A 354 16.45 19.61 -5.96
CA GLN A 354 16.82 20.42 -7.13
C GLN A 354 17.56 21.72 -6.78
N VAL A 355 17.36 22.29 -5.58
CA VAL A 355 18.04 23.51 -5.12
C VAL A 355 19.30 23.20 -4.30
N LYS A 356 19.29 22.09 -3.55
CA LYS A 356 20.36 21.68 -2.63
C LYS A 356 21.24 20.51 -3.13
N GLY A 357 21.03 20.04 -4.35
CA GLY A 357 21.68 18.84 -4.89
C GLY A 357 23.22 18.87 -4.88
N ASP A 358 23.82 20.04 -5.06
CA ASP A 358 25.28 20.23 -5.05
C ASP A 358 25.87 20.25 -3.62
N GLU A 359 25.05 20.45 -2.58
CA GLU A 359 25.47 20.47 -1.17
C GLU A 359 25.35 19.08 -0.48
N ILE A 360 24.73 18.09 -1.12
CA ILE A 360 24.21 16.88 -0.46
C ILE A 360 24.61 15.61 -1.22
N SER A 361 25.19 14.63 -0.52
CA SER A 361 25.65 13.38 -1.13
C SER A 361 24.50 12.51 -1.67
N GLN A 362 24.81 11.63 -2.63
CA GLN A 362 23.82 10.67 -3.15
C GLN A 362 23.29 9.72 -2.06
N GLU A 363 24.11 9.35 -1.08
CA GLU A 363 23.70 8.54 0.08
C GLU A 363 22.70 9.30 0.97
N GLN A 364 22.94 10.59 1.21
CA GLN A 364 22.02 11.46 1.94
C GLN A 364 20.68 11.63 1.20
N GLN A 365 20.71 11.79 -0.12
CA GLN A 365 19.49 11.83 -0.96
C GLN A 365 18.70 10.51 -0.89
N ALA A 366 19.39 9.36 -0.95
CA ALA A 366 18.78 8.04 -0.79
C ALA A 366 18.17 7.84 0.61
N GLY A 367 18.83 8.33 1.66
CA GLY A 367 18.29 8.37 3.03
C GLY A 367 16.95 9.11 3.11
N LEU A 368 16.90 10.35 2.61
CA LEU A 368 15.67 11.15 2.59
C LEU A 368 14.55 10.49 1.76
N LEU A 369 14.89 9.88 0.62
CA LEU A 369 13.94 9.11 -0.19
C LEU A 369 13.37 7.89 0.56
N SER A 370 14.18 7.21 1.38
CA SER A 370 13.74 6.04 2.17
C SER A 370 12.66 6.36 3.21
N HIS A 371 12.46 7.64 3.53
CA HIS A 371 11.45 8.11 4.47
C HIS A 371 10.10 8.48 3.80
N ILE A 372 10.01 8.46 2.47
CA ILE A 372 8.77 8.66 1.71
C ILE A 372 7.96 7.36 1.69
N ARG A 373 6.67 7.41 2.05
CA ARG A 373 5.85 6.20 2.23
C ARG A 373 5.06 5.86 0.96
N PHE A 374 5.74 5.31 -0.04
CA PHE A 374 5.14 4.91 -1.33
C PHE A 374 3.85 4.06 -1.19
N PRO A 375 3.72 3.08 -0.26
CA PRO A 375 2.45 2.37 0.01
C PRO A 375 1.24 3.27 0.30
N LEU A 376 1.47 4.49 0.78
CA LEU A 376 0.43 5.45 1.20
C LEU A 376 0.21 6.58 0.18
N ILE A 377 0.91 6.55 -0.97
CA ILE A 377 0.59 7.41 -2.12
C ILE A 377 -0.65 6.84 -2.84
N PRO A 378 -1.66 7.67 -3.20
CA PRO A 378 -2.79 7.21 -4.02
C PRO A 378 -2.35 6.63 -5.37
N VAL A 379 -2.92 5.49 -5.77
CA VAL A 379 -2.57 4.74 -7.01
C VAL A 379 -2.54 5.59 -8.27
N ASP A 380 -3.50 6.50 -8.39
CA ASP A 380 -3.59 7.47 -9.48
C ASP A 380 -2.37 8.39 -9.55
N LYS A 381 -1.83 8.82 -8.40
CA LYS A 381 -0.58 9.59 -8.33
C LYS A 381 0.68 8.73 -8.48
N LEU A 382 0.69 7.48 -8.00
CA LEU A 382 1.80 6.54 -8.25
C LEU A 382 2.04 6.33 -9.74
N TYR A 383 0.96 6.23 -10.52
CA TYR A 383 1.03 6.14 -11.98
C TYR A 383 1.59 7.42 -12.62
N ASP A 384 1.10 8.60 -12.24
CA ASP A 384 1.58 9.87 -12.80
C ASP A 384 3.07 10.14 -12.46
N LEU A 385 3.56 9.60 -11.33
CA LEU A 385 4.96 9.69 -10.90
C LEU A 385 5.92 8.87 -11.79
N GLN A 386 5.48 7.77 -12.38
CA GLN A 386 6.28 6.91 -13.28
C GLN A 386 6.71 7.64 -14.56
N PHE A 387 5.84 8.53 -15.08
CA PHE A 387 6.14 9.36 -16.25
C PHE A 387 6.82 10.69 -15.90
N SER A 388 7.06 10.95 -14.60
CA SER A 388 7.67 12.20 -14.15
C SER A 388 9.18 12.22 -14.46
N SER A 389 9.60 13.16 -15.31
CA SER A 389 11.00 13.31 -15.75
C SER A 389 11.94 13.90 -14.69
N SER A 390 11.63 13.67 -13.40
CA SER A 390 12.33 14.25 -12.26
C SER A 390 13.79 13.81 -12.17
N VAL A 391 14.64 14.69 -11.65
CA VAL A 391 16.08 14.41 -11.47
C VAL A 391 16.28 13.22 -10.52
N LEU A 392 15.43 13.10 -9.49
CA LEU A 392 15.46 12.00 -8.52
C LEU A 392 15.17 10.63 -9.15
N HIS A 393 14.20 10.54 -10.08
CA HIS A 393 13.92 9.29 -10.78
C HIS A 393 15.14 8.82 -11.58
N LYS A 394 15.92 9.76 -12.15
CA LYS A 394 17.11 9.44 -12.95
C LYS A 394 18.35 9.13 -12.12
N SER A 395 18.46 9.64 -10.88
CA SER A 395 19.61 9.39 -10.02
C SER A 395 19.44 8.19 -9.08
N HIS A 396 18.20 7.84 -8.69
CA HIS A 396 17.90 6.80 -7.70
C HIS A 396 16.89 5.75 -8.21
N GLU A 397 16.96 5.41 -9.49
CA GLU A 397 15.99 4.57 -10.21
C GLU A 397 15.63 3.27 -9.48
N LYS A 398 16.59 2.46 -9.01
CA LYS A 398 16.29 1.20 -8.28
C LYS A 398 15.50 1.44 -6.99
N LEU A 399 15.78 2.51 -6.24
CA LEU A 399 15.02 2.86 -5.04
C LEU A 399 13.61 3.35 -5.40
N PHE A 400 13.48 4.15 -6.46
CA PHE A 400 12.20 4.66 -6.93
C PHE A 400 11.28 3.53 -7.43
N LEU A 401 11.80 2.60 -8.25
CA LEU A 401 11.08 1.42 -8.72
C LEU A 401 10.66 0.49 -7.57
N THR A 402 11.56 0.27 -6.58
CA THR A 402 11.22 -0.51 -5.36
C THR A 402 10.10 0.17 -4.57
N GLY A 403 10.14 1.50 -4.47
CA GLY A 403 9.08 2.33 -3.90
C GLY A 403 7.76 2.14 -4.63
N LEU A 404 7.72 2.42 -5.94
CA LEU A 404 6.53 2.26 -6.78
C LEU A 404 5.91 0.85 -6.66
N LEU A 405 6.73 -0.21 -6.72
CA LEU A 405 6.25 -1.59 -6.59
C LEU A 405 5.55 -1.83 -5.25
N SER A 406 6.16 -1.43 -4.13
CA SER A 406 5.52 -1.50 -2.80
C SER A 406 4.25 -0.64 -2.72
N GLY A 407 4.24 0.48 -3.44
CA GLY A 407 3.11 1.38 -3.65
C GLY A 407 1.92 0.66 -4.28
N PHE A 408 2.10 0.10 -5.47
CA PHE A 408 1.03 -0.62 -6.16
C PHE A 408 0.60 -1.86 -5.36
N GLN A 409 1.53 -2.71 -4.91
CA GLN A 409 1.24 -3.93 -4.15
C GLN A 409 0.30 -3.72 -2.95
N PHE A 410 0.61 -2.73 -2.09
CA PHE A 410 -0.24 -2.39 -0.94
C PHE A 410 -1.64 -1.92 -1.35
N ASN A 411 -1.76 -1.34 -2.55
CA ASN A 411 -3.02 -0.80 -3.06
C ASN A 411 -3.81 -1.75 -3.99
N SER A 412 -3.22 -2.85 -4.49
CA SER A 412 -3.94 -3.91 -5.22
C SER A 412 -4.59 -4.92 -4.27
N LEU A 413 -3.87 -5.29 -3.21
CA LEU A 413 -4.16 -6.51 -2.45
C LEU A 413 -5.18 -6.32 -1.32
N PRO A 414 -5.98 -7.37 -0.99
CA PRO A 414 -6.85 -7.34 0.17
C PRO A 414 -6.03 -7.44 1.46
N PHE A 415 -6.33 -6.57 2.42
CA PHE A 415 -5.55 -6.40 3.66
C PHE A 415 -5.26 -7.70 4.42
N TYR A 416 -6.14 -8.71 4.36
CA TYR A 416 -5.94 -9.98 5.05
C TYR A 416 -4.79 -10.83 4.49
N LYS A 417 -4.40 -10.69 3.21
CA LYS A 417 -3.23 -11.38 2.63
C LYS A 417 -1.93 -10.73 3.10
N ILE A 418 -1.85 -9.40 3.05
CA ILE A 418 -0.61 -8.66 3.42
C ILE A 418 -0.35 -8.73 4.93
N ARG A 419 -1.40 -8.80 5.77
CA ARG A 419 -1.33 -8.70 7.24
C ARG A 419 -0.35 -9.67 7.91
N SER A 420 -0.05 -10.84 7.35
CA SER A 420 0.95 -11.77 7.88
C SER A 420 2.41 -11.34 7.67
N HIS A 421 2.64 -10.37 6.77
CA HIS A 421 3.95 -9.85 6.37
C HIS A 421 4.14 -8.37 6.73
N LEU A 422 3.11 -7.72 7.29
CA LEU A 422 3.22 -6.38 7.87
C LEU A 422 3.85 -6.46 9.27
N ASP A 423 5.17 -6.27 9.33
CA ASP A 423 5.88 -6.08 10.59
C ASP A 423 5.32 -4.85 11.33
N ASN A 424 4.68 -5.06 12.49
CA ASN A 424 4.07 -4.02 13.32
C ASN A 424 5.05 -2.94 13.82
N THR A 425 6.36 -3.14 13.63
CA THR A 425 7.44 -2.20 13.92
C THR A 425 7.73 -1.23 12.78
N THR A 426 7.28 -1.52 11.55
CA THR A 426 7.63 -0.73 10.35
C THR A 426 6.70 0.47 10.17
N SER A 427 7.27 1.68 10.21
CA SER A 427 6.51 2.94 10.10
C SER A 427 6.00 3.24 8.68
N VAL A 428 6.50 2.53 7.67
CA VAL A 428 6.18 2.73 6.23
C VAL A 428 4.69 2.54 5.94
N TYR A 429 4.02 1.61 6.63
CA TYR A 429 2.60 1.33 6.45
C TYR A 429 1.67 2.11 7.40
N LEU A 430 2.23 2.98 8.25
CA LEU A 430 1.44 3.83 9.15
C LEU A 430 1.15 5.18 8.48
N PRO A 431 -0.12 5.57 8.29
CA PRO A 431 -0.48 6.85 7.66
C PRO A 431 -0.02 8.04 8.51
N ARG A 432 0.44 9.10 7.83
CA ARG A 432 0.57 10.45 8.40
C ARG A 432 -0.79 11.16 8.40
N ILE A 433 -0.80 12.46 8.69
CA ILE A 433 -2.03 13.23 8.88
C ILE A 433 -2.41 13.91 7.56
N TYR A 434 -3.11 13.17 6.71
CA TYR A 434 -3.47 13.63 5.36
C TYR A 434 -4.63 14.65 5.35
N THR A 435 -4.52 15.70 4.53
CA THR A 435 -5.42 16.88 4.54
C THR A 435 -6.15 17.19 3.23
N GLY A 436 -5.85 16.52 2.10
CA GLY A 436 -6.41 16.87 0.79
C GLY A 436 -7.95 16.85 0.74
N ASP A 437 -8.59 17.39 -0.30
CA ASP A 437 -10.06 17.40 -0.44
C ASP A 437 -10.68 16.00 -0.52
N ALA A 438 -9.82 15.02 -0.81
CA ALA A 438 -9.95 13.70 -0.26
C ALA A 438 -9.91 13.76 1.29
N TRP A 439 -8.78 13.48 1.93
CA TRP A 439 -8.57 13.28 3.39
C TRP A 439 -8.92 14.43 4.37
N SER A 440 -9.76 15.42 4.03
CA SER A 440 -10.39 16.33 5.01
C SER A 440 -11.79 16.91 4.69
N VAL A 441 -12.52 17.29 5.76
CA VAL A 441 -13.76 18.07 5.75
C VAL A 441 -13.61 19.36 6.58
N PHE A 442 -13.47 20.49 5.90
CA PHE A 442 -13.37 21.78 6.59
C PHE A 442 -14.70 22.24 7.20
N MET A 443 -14.69 22.84 8.40
CA MET A 443 -15.85 23.46 9.05
C MET A 443 -15.51 24.85 9.57
N ASN A 444 -16.42 25.82 9.40
CA ASN A 444 -16.17 27.24 9.61
C ASN A 444 -17.10 27.83 10.68
N VAL A 445 -16.84 27.48 11.95
CA VAL A 445 -17.70 27.83 13.09
C VAL A 445 -17.52 29.31 13.45
N SER A 446 -18.40 30.17 12.96
CA SER A 446 -18.45 31.60 13.30
C SER A 446 -19.34 31.86 14.53
N SER A 447 -18.88 32.72 15.44
CA SER A 447 -19.61 32.98 16.68
C SER A 447 -20.84 33.89 16.47
N TYR A 448 -22.02 33.29 16.64
CA TYR A 448 -23.31 33.93 16.95
C TYR A 448 -23.86 35.01 16.00
N LYS A 449 -24.96 34.68 15.31
CA LYS A 449 -26.12 35.60 15.16
C LYS A 449 -27.45 34.85 15.16
N ASN A 450 -28.27 35.18 16.16
CA ASN A 450 -29.72 34.94 16.31
C ASN A 450 -30.22 33.48 16.53
N PRO A 451 -31.02 33.17 17.58
CA PRO A 451 -31.47 31.79 17.88
C PRO A 451 -32.75 31.32 17.15
N HIS A 452 -33.35 32.13 16.27
CA HIS A 452 -34.76 31.98 15.87
C HIS A 452 -35.04 31.35 14.48
N TYR A 453 -34.04 30.74 13.82
CA TYR A 453 -34.28 29.99 12.57
C TYR A 453 -33.61 28.61 12.59
N TYR A 454 -34.42 27.58 12.35
CA TYR A 454 -34.06 26.15 12.38
C TYR A 454 -33.36 25.66 11.09
N ASN A 455 -32.41 26.42 10.53
CA ASN A 455 -31.70 26.00 9.31
C ASN A 455 -30.23 26.47 9.24
N ASN A 456 -29.34 25.54 8.91
CA ASN A 456 -28.01 25.75 8.32
C ASN A 456 -27.05 26.72 9.04
N ASP A 457 -26.91 26.60 10.37
CA ASP A 457 -25.67 27.04 11.04
C ASP A 457 -24.57 25.99 10.82
N GLY A 458 -23.34 26.42 10.53
CA GLY A 458 -22.27 25.61 9.91
C GLY A 458 -21.56 24.58 10.79
N ARG A 459 -22.29 23.98 11.74
CA ARG A 459 -21.78 23.09 12.81
C ARG A 459 -22.05 21.60 12.59
N TYR A 460 -22.79 21.26 11.54
CA TYR A 460 -23.10 19.89 11.11
C TYR A 460 -22.63 19.73 9.67
N ARG A 461 -21.89 18.66 9.34
CA ARG A 461 -21.52 18.34 7.97
C ARG A 461 -21.40 16.83 7.76
N SER A 462 -22.17 16.30 6.81
CA SER A 462 -22.02 14.91 6.33
C SER A 462 -21.05 14.86 5.16
N PHE A 463 -20.20 13.83 5.12
CA PHE A 463 -19.22 13.59 4.07
C PHE A 463 -18.91 12.09 3.95
N SER A 464 -18.40 11.64 2.81
CA SER A 464 -18.28 10.22 2.47
C SER A 464 -16.84 9.82 2.21
N THR A 465 -16.36 8.73 2.83
CA THR A 465 -14.98 8.29 2.71
C THR A 465 -14.83 6.80 2.43
N PRO A 466 -14.28 6.40 1.28
CA PRO A 466 -13.73 5.08 1.06
C PRO A 466 -12.94 4.50 2.25
N ALA A 467 -13.14 3.20 2.50
CA ALA A 467 -12.72 2.51 3.72
C ALA A 467 -11.19 2.28 3.86
N HIS A 468 -10.42 2.42 2.78
CA HIS A 468 -8.96 2.27 2.74
C HIS A 468 -8.40 3.04 1.52
N PRO A 469 -7.11 3.40 1.47
CA PRO A 469 -6.51 3.99 0.26
C PRO A 469 -6.50 3.04 -0.95
N SER A 470 -6.43 1.73 -0.69
CA SER A 470 -6.30 0.70 -1.72
C SER A 470 -7.52 0.62 -2.64
N ALA A 471 -7.25 0.30 -3.91
CA ALA A 471 -8.21 0.28 -5.00
C ALA A 471 -9.47 -0.53 -4.67
N LEU A 472 -9.30 -1.75 -4.15
CA LEU A 472 -10.37 -2.67 -3.76
C LEU A 472 -11.45 -2.03 -2.84
N TYR A 473 -11.06 -1.12 -1.96
CA TYR A 473 -11.98 -0.44 -1.03
C TYR A 473 -12.28 1.01 -1.44
N ARG A 474 -11.77 1.45 -2.60
CA ARG A 474 -11.79 2.83 -3.07
C ARG A 474 -13.18 3.30 -3.57
N GLU A 475 -14.08 2.37 -3.88
CA GLU A 475 -15.52 2.63 -4.11
C GLU A 475 -16.37 2.44 -2.83
N GLN A 476 -15.81 1.90 -1.75
CA GLN A 476 -16.57 1.45 -0.57
C GLN A 476 -16.71 2.58 0.46
N ASN A 477 -17.56 3.55 0.13
CA ASN A 477 -17.75 4.79 0.90
C ASN A 477 -18.39 4.56 2.28
N VAL A 478 -17.60 4.70 3.34
CA VAL A 478 -18.08 4.94 4.70
C VAL A 478 -18.66 6.35 4.77
N GLN A 479 -19.97 6.48 4.99
CA GLN A 479 -20.59 7.78 5.23
C GLN A 479 -20.34 8.22 6.68
N TRP A 480 -19.96 9.48 6.89
CA TRP A 480 -19.76 10.05 8.22
C TRP A 480 -20.54 11.35 8.42
N GLN A 481 -20.89 11.63 9.67
CA GLN A 481 -21.47 12.89 10.13
C GLN A 481 -20.52 13.53 11.14
N ALA A 482 -19.92 14.68 10.79
CA ALA A 482 -19.19 15.54 11.71
C ALA A 482 -20.15 16.55 12.35
N GLN A 483 -20.06 16.72 13.67
CA GLN A 483 -20.94 17.57 14.47
C GLN A 483 -20.15 18.30 15.56
N VAL A 484 -20.40 19.61 15.71
CA VAL A 484 -19.75 20.50 16.69
C VAL A 484 -20.78 20.98 17.73
N PHE A 485 -20.64 20.50 18.97
CA PHE A 485 -21.49 20.85 20.10
C PHE A 485 -20.91 22.01 20.90
N ASN A 486 -21.71 23.07 21.12
CA ASN A 486 -21.26 24.29 21.80
C ASN A 486 -21.95 24.53 23.15
N ASN A 487 -23.02 23.80 23.48
CA ASN A 487 -23.64 23.85 24.80
C ASN A 487 -24.11 22.45 25.25
N PHE A 488 -24.29 22.26 26.57
CA PHE A 488 -24.65 20.97 27.14
C PHE A 488 -26.06 20.53 26.72
N GLN A 489 -26.97 21.47 26.39
CA GLN A 489 -28.34 21.16 25.98
C GLN A 489 -28.38 20.51 24.59
N GLU A 490 -27.58 20.99 23.62
CA GLU A 490 -27.40 20.35 22.30
C GLU A 490 -26.90 18.90 22.45
N CYS A 491 -25.96 18.64 23.36
CA CYS A 491 -25.40 17.32 23.62
C CYS A 491 -26.42 16.37 24.32
N LEU A 492 -27.15 16.87 25.32
CA LEU A 492 -28.20 16.12 26.01
C LEU A 492 -29.38 15.77 25.09
N ASN A 493 -29.83 16.72 24.26
CA ASN A 493 -30.85 16.48 23.23
C ASN A 493 -30.38 15.45 22.17
N SER A 494 -29.07 15.28 22.00
CA SER A 494 -28.43 14.29 21.13
C SER A 494 -28.12 12.96 21.82
N GLY A 495 -28.69 12.73 23.02
CA GLY A 495 -28.64 11.47 23.76
C GLY A 495 -27.32 11.17 24.48
N PHE A 496 -26.49 12.17 24.79
CA PHE A 496 -25.17 11.95 25.40
C PHE A 496 -24.85 12.93 26.54
N ARG A 497 -23.95 12.54 27.45
CA ARG A 497 -23.36 13.43 28.46
C ARG A 497 -21.97 13.89 27.99
N CYS A 498 -21.86 15.15 27.62
CA CYS A 498 -20.56 15.77 27.30
C CYS A 498 -19.89 16.24 28.60
N ASN A 499 -18.67 15.77 28.87
CA ASN A 499 -17.89 16.15 30.06
C ASN A 499 -17.03 17.43 29.87
N SER A 500 -16.95 17.94 28.65
CA SER A 500 -16.28 19.19 28.26
C SER A 500 -16.96 19.79 27.04
N LEU A 501 -16.65 21.05 26.71
CA LEU A 501 -17.16 21.77 25.54
C LEU A 501 -16.13 22.81 25.07
N PRO A 502 -16.08 23.17 23.76
CA PRO A 502 -16.83 22.54 22.67
C PRO A 502 -16.36 21.10 22.39
N VAL A 503 -17.19 20.30 21.72
CA VAL A 503 -16.92 18.87 21.45
C VAL A 503 -17.24 18.52 20.01
N ALA A 504 -16.35 17.72 19.39
CA ALA A 504 -16.46 17.21 18.04
C ALA A 504 -16.88 15.75 18.15
N ARG A 505 -17.95 15.41 17.44
CA ARG A 505 -18.36 14.04 17.24
C ARG A 505 -18.22 13.75 15.77
N ILE A 506 -17.57 12.63 15.44
CA ILE A 506 -17.86 11.96 14.18
C ILE A 506 -18.79 10.79 14.48
N LEU A 507 -19.72 10.51 13.60
CA LEU A 507 -20.36 9.19 13.57
C LEU A 507 -20.27 8.63 12.16
N PRO A 508 -19.69 7.44 11.95
CA PRO A 508 -19.98 6.67 10.75
C PRO A 508 -21.46 6.25 10.77
N THR A 509 -22.17 6.43 9.66
CA THR A 509 -23.62 6.17 9.58
C THR A 509 -23.96 5.24 8.42
N GLY A 510 -24.50 4.06 8.74
CA GLY A 510 -24.79 3.00 7.78
C GLY A 510 -24.30 1.64 8.28
N ASN A 511 -24.11 0.69 7.36
CA ASN A 511 -23.79 -0.71 7.68
C ASN A 511 -22.33 -0.93 8.13
N GLN A 512 -21.97 -0.40 9.30
CA GLN A 512 -20.62 -0.48 9.88
C GLN A 512 -20.09 -1.91 10.07
N GLU A 513 -20.97 -2.86 10.40
CA GLU A 513 -20.60 -4.19 10.92
C GLU A 513 -19.72 -5.02 9.97
N ARG A 514 -19.75 -4.73 8.66
CA ARG A 514 -18.88 -5.36 7.66
C ARG A 514 -17.38 -5.03 7.82
N TYR A 515 -17.02 -3.89 8.42
CA TYR A 515 -15.67 -3.34 8.34
C TYR A 515 -15.00 -3.05 9.69
N THR A 516 -15.77 -2.75 10.74
CA THR A 516 -15.25 -2.40 12.08
C THR A 516 -14.45 -3.52 12.76
N SER A 517 -14.67 -4.77 12.36
CA SER A 517 -13.91 -5.93 12.82
C SER A 517 -12.57 -6.13 12.11
N ARG A 518 -12.29 -5.38 11.02
CA ARG A 518 -11.13 -5.58 10.13
C ARG A 518 -10.23 -4.35 10.00
N ILE A 519 -10.81 -3.15 9.94
CA ILE A 519 -10.09 -1.88 9.73
C ILE A 519 -10.25 -0.98 10.96
N ARG A 520 -9.12 -0.47 11.48
CA ARG A 520 -9.09 0.52 12.58
C ARG A 520 -8.83 1.92 12.03
N TYR A 521 -9.79 2.81 12.16
CA TYR A 521 -9.67 4.21 11.75
C TYR A 521 -9.10 5.05 12.91
N ASN A 522 -7.88 5.57 12.78
CA ASN A 522 -7.35 6.57 13.71
C ASN A 522 -7.69 7.98 13.20
N ASN A 523 -8.93 8.41 13.43
CA ASN A 523 -9.38 9.71 12.95
C ASN A 523 -8.85 10.85 13.85
N ARG A 524 -8.36 11.93 13.22
CA ARG A 524 -7.59 13.00 13.91
C ARG A 524 -8.19 14.40 13.79
N LEU A 525 -7.80 15.24 14.73
CA LEU A 525 -8.46 16.49 15.12
C LEU A 525 -7.53 17.70 14.98
N ILE A 526 -7.35 18.17 13.73
CA ILE A 526 -6.48 19.29 13.34
C ILE A 526 -7.17 20.65 13.62
N LEU A 527 -6.49 21.65 14.19
CA LEU A 527 -7.05 22.99 14.41
C LEU A 527 -6.23 24.08 13.70
N THR A 528 -6.90 24.96 12.94
CA THR A 528 -6.27 26.05 12.16
C THR A 528 -6.77 27.45 12.54
N CYS A 529 -5.87 28.46 12.49
CA CYS A 529 -6.20 29.84 12.84
C CYS A 529 -6.49 30.74 11.63
N LYS A 530 -7.75 31.18 11.50
CA LYS A 530 -8.34 31.99 10.42
C LYS A 530 -7.70 33.37 10.16
N LYS A 531 -6.67 33.76 10.92
CA LYS A 531 -5.88 35.01 10.74
C LYS A 531 -4.40 34.80 10.47
N LYS A 532 -3.82 33.64 10.79
CA LYS A 532 -2.38 33.35 10.66
C LYS A 532 -2.06 32.21 9.68
N ASN A 533 -3.06 31.47 9.19
CA ASN A 533 -2.88 30.30 8.33
C ASN A 533 -1.84 29.32 8.90
N ASN A 534 -2.00 28.96 10.18
CA ASN A 534 -1.20 27.96 10.85
C ASN A 534 -2.08 26.91 11.55
N VAL A 535 -1.60 25.67 11.58
CA VAL A 535 -2.10 24.61 12.48
C VAL A 535 -1.50 24.86 13.85
N PHE A 536 -2.30 24.81 14.91
CA PHE A 536 -1.81 25.05 16.27
C PHE A 536 -2.00 23.88 17.24
N HIS A 537 -2.72 22.83 16.86
CA HIS A 537 -2.88 21.60 17.66
C HIS A 537 -3.44 20.45 16.80
N VAL A 538 -3.13 19.20 17.19
CA VAL A 538 -3.74 17.97 16.66
C VAL A 538 -4.08 16.99 17.80
N GLN A 539 -5.27 16.39 17.78
CA GLN A 539 -5.74 15.41 18.79
C GLN A 539 -6.35 14.14 18.14
N ASP A 540 -6.34 13.00 18.84
CA ASP A 540 -7.00 11.76 18.38
C ASP A 540 -8.40 11.59 18.98
N PHE A 541 -9.34 11.00 18.21
CA PHE A 541 -10.69 10.71 18.69
C PHE A 541 -10.73 9.47 19.60
N LYS A 542 -11.44 9.59 20.73
CA LYS A 542 -11.66 8.51 21.71
C LYS A 542 -13.17 8.23 21.82
N ASN A 543 -13.58 7.00 21.50
CA ASN A 543 -14.99 6.59 21.48
C ASN A 543 -15.88 7.46 20.56
N ASN A 544 -15.43 7.71 19.32
CA ASN A 544 -16.09 8.58 18.33
C ASN A 544 -16.28 10.06 18.74
N ILE A 545 -15.73 10.44 19.90
CA ILE A 545 -15.74 11.79 20.43
C ILE A 545 -14.31 12.28 20.51
N ALA A 546 -14.10 13.54 20.17
CA ALA A 546 -12.96 14.29 20.62
C ALA A 546 -13.46 15.55 21.30
N VAL A 547 -12.74 15.97 22.33
CA VAL A 547 -12.82 17.35 22.77
C VAL A 547 -12.47 18.22 21.56
N ILE A 548 -13.08 19.40 21.42
CA ILE A 548 -12.54 20.42 20.54
C ILE A 548 -11.65 21.30 21.43
N PRO A 549 -10.31 21.19 21.35
CA PRO A 549 -9.38 22.14 21.95
C PRO A 549 -9.33 23.43 21.11
N VAL A 550 -10.49 23.81 20.56
CA VAL A 550 -10.81 25.01 19.78
C VAL A 550 -10.19 25.10 18.37
N ASN A 551 -10.44 24.09 17.48
CA ASN A 551 -10.85 24.30 16.04
C ASN A 551 -10.95 23.07 15.08
N SER A 552 -10.39 21.90 15.40
CA SER A 552 -10.85 20.53 15.07
C SER A 552 -11.32 19.99 13.64
N SER A 553 -10.54 19.01 13.09
CA SER A 553 -10.88 17.63 12.55
C SER A 553 -11.21 17.19 11.07
N MET A 554 -10.54 16.07 10.64
CA MET A 554 -10.97 14.86 9.82
C MET A 554 -11.16 14.79 8.27
N ASN A 555 -10.65 13.71 7.58
CA ASN A 555 -11.09 12.75 6.47
C ASN A 555 -11.97 13.18 5.20
N ALA A 556 -12.18 12.52 4.00
CA ALA A 556 -11.52 11.51 3.05
C ALA A 556 -12.23 11.18 1.63
N ASN A 557 -11.54 11.23 0.44
CA ASN A 557 -11.70 10.61 -0.97
C ASN A 557 -12.85 11.04 -2.03
N ILE A 558 -12.95 10.91 -3.43
CA ILE A 558 -12.22 10.47 -4.74
C ILE A 558 -13.14 10.61 -6.09
N LEU A 559 -12.99 10.49 -7.49
CA LEU A 559 -12.10 10.15 -8.74
C LEU A 559 -12.48 10.98 -10.10
N SER A 560 -12.49 10.76 -11.50
CA SER A 560 -12.40 9.76 -12.70
C SER A 560 -12.42 10.45 -14.20
N ILE A 561 -12.37 9.98 -15.55
CA ILE A 561 -11.78 8.85 -16.47
C ILE A 561 -12.56 8.54 -17.93
N GLN A 562 -12.33 7.95 -19.22
CA GLN A 562 -11.36 7.21 -20.25
C GLN A 562 -11.54 7.21 -21.93
N PHE A 563 -11.46 6.10 -22.83
CA PHE A 563 -11.06 5.92 -24.38
C PHE A 563 -12.05 5.32 -25.55
N SER A 564 -11.87 4.70 -26.83
CA SER A 564 -10.95 3.86 -27.82
C SER A 564 -11.54 3.56 -29.35
N VAL A 565 -11.28 2.72 -30.46
CA VAL A 565 -10.43 1.66 -31.30
C VAL A 565 -10.80 1.62 -32.90
N ASP A 566 -10.63 0.77 -34.03
CA ASP A 566 -10.02 -0.50 -34.74
C ASP A 566 -10.32 -0.55 -36.38
N ASN A 567 -10.12 -1.42 -37.48
CA ASN A 567 -9.46 -2.67 -38.20
C ASN A 567 -9.66 -2.67 -39.84
N SER A 568 -9.49 -3.57 -40.93
CA SER A 568 -8.98 -4.97 -41.41
C SER A 568 -8.57 -5.33 -42.96
N LEU A 569 -9.13 -6.35 -43.76
CA LEU A 569 -8.50 -7.32 -44.84
C LEU A 569 -9.30 -7.75 -46.21
N GLY A 570 -9.01 -8.60 -47.30
CA GLY A 570 -7.92 -9.37 -48.11
C GLY A 570 -8.30 -10.65 -49.05
N LEU A 571 -7.88 -10.96 -50.37
CA LEU A 571 -8.13 -12.27 -51.23
C LEU A 571 -7.68 -12.52 -52.80
N SER A 572 -7.54 -13.80 -53.38
CA SER A 572 -7.91 -14.45 -54.78
C SER A 572 -6.94 -15.16 -55.88
N GLY A 573 -7.42 -16.13 -56.75
CA GLY A 573 -6.72 -16.79 -57.96
C GLY A 573 -7.37 -18.03 -58.74
N ASP A 574 -6.91 -18.48 -59.96
CA ASP A 574 -7.44 -19.65 -60.80
C ASP A 574 -6.54 -20.16 -62.00
N LEU A 575 -6.29 -21.49 -62.23
CA LEU A 575 -5.67 -22.13 -63.47
C LEU A 575 -5.34 -23.66 -63.34
N GLY A 576 -5.73 -24.55 -64.30
CA GLY A 576 -5.10 -25.89 -64.42
C GLY A 576 -5.82 -27.01 -65.21
N LEU A 577 -5.39 -27.30 -66.46
CA LEU A 577 -5.96 -28.38 -67.32
C LEU A 577 -4.95 -29.05 -68.31
N LEU A 578 -3.63 -28.82 -68.18
CA LEU A 578 -2.70 -29.00 -69.32
C LEU A 578 -1.80 -30.27 -69.32
N PHE A 579 -1.85 -31.16 -68.32
CA PHE A 579 -0.88 -32.28 -68.23
C PHE A 579 -1.17 -33.46 -69.15
N ASP A 580 -2.42 -33.92 -69.12
CA ASP A 580 -2.80 -35.35 -69.16
C ASP A 580 -2.67 -36.05 -70.53
N ARG A 581 -1.87 -35.48 -71.45
CA ARG A 581 -1.74 -35.94 -72.83
C ARG A 581 -0.30 -36.23 -73.27
N GLU A 582 0.70 -35.72 -72.55
CA GLU A 582 2.15 -35.86 -72.86
C GLU A 582 2.61 -35.39 -74.27
N ASP A 583 1.68 -34.96 -75.14
CA ASP A 583 1.88 -34.44 -76.50
C ASP A 583 2.79 -33.20 -76.56
N GLY A 584 4.11 -33.41 -76.69
CA GLY A 584 5.07 -32.35 -77.03
C GLY A 584 6.07 -31.97 -75.93
N CYS A 585 6.32 -32.85 -74.96
CA CYS A 585 7.31 -32.61 -73.90
C CYS A 585 8.75 -32.46 -74.43
N ASP A 586 9.51 -31.52 -73.85
CA ASP A 586 10.83 -31.05 -74.32
C ASP A 586 11.90 -30.99 -73.21
N PHE A 587 11.62 -31.59 -72.05
CA PHE A 587 12.51 -31.64 -70.88
C PHE A 587 12.32 -32.96 -70.12
N SER A 588 13.36 -33.45 -69.44
CA SER A 588 13.31 -34.71 -68.69
C SER A 588 13.62 -34.54 -67.20
N ILE A 589 12.90 -35.27 -66.34
CA ILE A 589 13.16 -35.32 -64.90
C ILE A 589 13.54 -36.75 -64.54
N THR A 590 14.76 -36.95 -64.05
CA THR A 590 15.26 -38.24 -63.58
C THR A 590 15.27 -38.27 -62.05
N VAL A 591 14.52 -39.21 -61.48
CA VAL A 591 14.46 -39.44 -60.04
C VAL A 591 15.41 -40.57 -59.66
N ARG A 592 16.19 -40.38 -58.59
CA ARG A 592 17.14 -41.36 -58.05
C ARG A 592 16.85 -41.65 -56.57
N ASP A 593 17.26 -42.83 -56.12
CA ASP A 593 17.30 -43.20 -54.71
C ASP A 593 18.67 -42.86 -54.10
N LEU A 594 18.70 -42.67 -52.78
CA LEU A 594 19.92 -42.58 -51.97
C LEU A 594 20.42 -43.97 -51.52
N GLY A 595 19.62 -45.03 -51.71
CA GLY A 595 19.94 -46.41 -51.32
C GLY A 595 20.59 -47.30 -52.40
N GLU A 596 20.03 -47.38 -53.61
CA GLU A 596 20.48 -48.26 -54.70
C GLU A 596 20.29 -47.61 -56.10
N GLU A 597 20.89 -48.17 -57.15
CA GLU A 597 20.92 -47.64 -58.53
C GLU A 597 19.58 -47.65 -59.30
N SER A 598 18.43 -47.54 -58.60
CA SER A 598 17.13 -47.34 -59.26
C SER A 598 17.01 -45.91 -59.81
N GLN A 599 16.64 -45.78 -61.09
CA GLN A 599 16.43 -44.48 -61.74
C GLN A 599 15.15 -44.51 -62.58
N LEU A 600 14.26 -43.54 -62.37
CA LEU A 600 13.02 -43.35 -63.12
C LEU A 600 13.08 -42.01 -63.86
N THR A 601 12.75 -41.96 -65.15
CA THR A 601 12.78 -40.71 -65.94
C THR A 601 11.43 -40.40 -66.56
N PHE A 602 10.97 -39.16 -66.39
CA PHE A 602 9.67 -38.66 -66.85
C PHE A 602 9.85 -37.53 -67.88
N CYS A 603 8.99 -37.47 -68.90
CA CYS A 603 9.03 -36.43 -69.93
C CYS A 603 8.01 -35.32 -69.61
N VAL A 604 8.44 -34.06 -69.66
CA VAL A 604 7.63 -32.90 -69.28
C VAL A 604 7.90 -31.69 -70.17
N HIS A 605 6.94 -30.76 -70.23
CA HIS A 605 7.02 -29.52 -70.97
C HIS A 605 7.77 -28.45 -70.17
N ARG A 606 8.94 -28.02 -70.66
CA ARG A 606 9.82 -26.98 -70.09
C ARG A 606 9.06 -25.68 -69.87
N MET A 607 8.12 -25.35 -70.76
CA MET A 607 7.23 -24.18 -70.68
C MET A 607 6.41 -24.11 -69.37
N ILE A 608 6.02 -25.25 -68.80
CA ILE A 608 5.29 -25.28 -67.53
C ILE A 608 6.26 -25.18 -66.35
N LEU A 609 7.41 -25.86 -66.40
CA LEU A 609 8.43 -25.76 -65.35
C LEU A 609 9.02 -24.34 -65.25
N MET A 610 9.13 -23.61 -66.36
CA MET A 610 9.52 -22.19 -66.39
C MET A 610 8.54 -21.25 -65.67
N SER A 611 7.34 -21.72 -65.27
CA SER A 611 6.44 -20.95 -64.38
C SER A 611 6.80 -21.05 -62.89
N PHE A 612 7.76 -21.92 -62.53
CA PHE A 612 8.28 -22.10 -61.17
C PHE A 612 9.75 -21.65 -61.13
N PRO A 613 10.04 -20.37 -60.79
CA PRO A 613 11.38 -19.80 -60.93
C PRO A 613 12.43 -20.44 -60.01
N GLU A 614 11.97 -21.11 -58.94
CA GLU A 614 12.82 -21.75 -57.92
C GLU A 614 13.55 -23.00 -58.47
N LEU A 615 13.14 -23.53 -59.63
CA LEU A 615 13.80 -24.64 -60.33
C LEU A 615 15.03 -24.24 -61.15
N ASN A 616 15.25 -22.94 -61.40
CA ASN A 616 16.43 -22.38 -62.06
C ASN A 616 16.80 -23.00 -63.44
N ILE A 617 15.79 -23.49 -64.19
CA ILE A 617 15.94 -24.18 -65.48
C ILE A 617 16.36 -23.20 -66.58
N THR A 618 17.37 -23.58 -67.37
CA THR A 618 17.91 -22.76 -68.46
C THR A 618 17.45 -23.26 -69.83
N LYS A 619 17.83 -22.56 -70.91
CA LYS A 619 17.57 -23.02 -72.29
C LYS A 619 18.43 -24.22 -72.70
N ASP A 620 19.55 -24.45 -72.01
CA ASP A 620 20.56 -25.44 -72.41
C ASP A 620 20.61 -26.68 -71.48
N SER A 621 19.75 -26.72 -70.45
CA SER A 621 19.54 -27.89 -69.60
C SER A 621 18.43 -28.77 -70.16
N ASP A 622 18.71 -30.03 -70.47
CA ASP A 622 17.73 -30.99 -71.01
C ASP A 622 17.23 -32.03 -69.99
N ASN A 623 17.90 -32.12 -68.83
CA ASN A 623 17.48 -32.95 -67.71
C ASN A 623 17.62 -32.25 -66.35
N LEU A 624 16.85 -32.74 -65.36
CA LEU A 624 16.96 -32.42 -63.95
C LEU A 624 17.01 -33.73 -63.15
N THR A 625 18.02 -33.90 -62.29
CA THR A 625 18.09 -35.05 -61.37
C THR A 625 17.57 -34.67 -59.99
N VAL A 626 16.65 -35.47 -59.43
CA VAL A 626 16.10 -35.26 -58.07
C VAL A 626 16.25 -36.54 -57.25
N ASP A 627 16.79 -36.42 -56.05
CA ASP A 627 17.06 -37.55 -55.17
C ASP A 627 15.97 -37.63 -54.08
N ILE A 628 15.25 -38.75 -53.95
CA ILE A 628 14.17 -38.98 -52.97
C ILE A 628 14.25 -40.38 -52.34
N SER A 629 13.52 -40.60 -51.25
CA SER A 629 13.41 -41.91 -50.61
C SER A 629 12.58 -42.92 -51.44
N GLN A 630 12.93 -44.20 -51.32
CA GLN A 630 12.29 -45.33 -51.98
C GLN A 630 10.75 -45.33 -51.89
N SER A 631 10.18 -44.99 -50.73
CA SER A 631 8.72 -44.93 -50.48
C SER A 631 8.00 -43.82 -51.27
N CYS A 632 8.72 -42.84 -51.80
CA CYS A 632 8.15 -41.70 -52.50
C CYS A 632 8.15 -41.81 -54.03
N GLN A 633 8.86 -42.80 -54.61
CA GLN A 633 8.95 -42.97 -56.05
C GLN A 633 7.59 -43.22 -56.73
N SER A 634 6.68 -43.95 -56.08
CA SER A 634 5.33 -44.23 -56.58
C SER A 634 4.44 -42.99 -56.73
N HIS A 635 4.74 -41.91 -56.00
CA HIS A 635 3.91 -40.71 -55.92
C HIS A 635 4.33 -39.59 -56.90
N VAL A 636 5.53 -39.70 -57.50
CA VAL A 636 6.07 -38.72 -58.46
C VAL A 636 5.16 -38.46 -59.66
N PRO A 637 4.52 -39.46 -60.32
CA PRO A 637 3.67 -39.19 -61.49
C PRO A 637 2.45 -38.32 -61.15
N GLY A 638 1.86 -38.52 -59.97
CA GLY A 638 0.77 -37.68 -59.47
C GLY A 638 1.23 -36.26 -59.15
N PHE A 639 2.42 -36.12 -58.56
CA PHE A 639 3.02 -34.81 -58.30
C PHE A 639 3.29 -34.02 -59.59
N LEU A 640 3.87 -34.65 -60.62
CA LEU A 640 4.12 -33.99 -61.91
C LEU A 640 2.81 -33.54 -62.58
N ARG A 641 1.72 -34.31 -62.42
CA ARG A 641 0.37 -33.94 -62.86
C ARG A 641 -0.13 -32.65 -62.20
N TYR A 642 0.07 -32.49 -60.88
CA TYR A 642 -0.32 -31.27 -60.17
C TYR A 642 0.25 -29.99 -60.80
N LEU A 643 1.49 -30.00 -61.29
CA LEU A 643 2.17 -28.80 -61.82
C LEU A 643 1.39 -28.09 -62.94
N TYR A 644 0.49 -28.82 -63.63
CA TYR A 644 -0.29 -28.38 -64.79
C TYR A 644 -1.81 -28.40 -64.55
N THR A 645 -2.30 -29.20 -63.60
CA THR A 645 -3.73 -29.34 -63.26
C THR A 645 -4.13 -28.55 -62.00
N ARG A 646 -3.14 -28.20 -61.16
CA ARG A 646 -3.33 -27.74 -59.77
C ARG A 646 -4.24 -28.64 -58.92
N ARG A 647 -4.34 -29.93 -59.29
CA ARG A 647 -5.20 -30.94 -58.64
C ARG A 647 -4.47 -32.27 -58.52
N ILE A 648 -4.52 -32.84 -57.32
CA ILE A 648 -3.94 -34.14 -56.98
C ILE A 648 -4.72 -34.70 -55.80
N ASP A 649 -4.96 -36.01 -55.80
CA ASP A 649 -5.58 -36.71 -54.67
C ASP A 649 -4.49 -37.08 -53.66
N VAL A 650 -4.70 -36.76 -52.39
CA VAL A 650 -3.71 -36.93 -51.31
C VAL A 650 -4.24 -37.93 -50.29
N SER A 651 -3.43 -38.93 -49.97
CA SER A 651 -3.67 -39.92 -48.91
C SER A 651 -2.68 -39.73 -47.75
N SER A 652 -2.97 -40.30 -46.58
CA SER A 652 -2.04 -40.29 -45.43
C SER A 652 -0.66 -40.86 -45.77
N GLU A 653 -0.61 -41.96 -46.53
CA GLU A 653 0.64 -42.59 -46.99
C GLU A 653 1.41 -41.76 -48.02
N SER A 654 0.73 -40.97 -48.85
CA SER A 654 1.35 -40.16 -49.90
C SER A 654 1.69 -38.74 -49.46
N ALA A 655 1.04 -38.21 -48.41
CA ALA A 655 1.18 -36.82 -47.98
C ALA A 655 2.64 -36.42 -47.70
N GLN A 656 3.41 -37.22 -46.96
CA GLN A 656 4.83 -36.91 -46.67
C GLN A 656 5.68 -36.80 -47.96
N CYS A 657 5.43 -37.69 -48.92
CA CYS A 657 6.12 -37.71 -50.20
C CYS A 657 5.71 -36.54 -51.11
N LEU A 658 4.42 -36.24 -51.19
CA LEU A 658 3.89 -35.13 -51.99
C LEU A 658 4.29 -33.78 -51.41
N HIS A 659 4.38 -33.65 -50.08
CA HIS A 659 4.89 -32.46 -49.40
C HIS A 659 6.39 -32.27 -49.65
N GLN A 660 7.20 -33.34 -49.54
CA GLN A 660 8.63 -33.28 -49.85
C GLN A 660 8.90 -32.94 -51.32
N LEU A 661 8.13 -33.50 -52.26
CA LEU A 661 8.20 -33.13 -53.67
C LEU A 661 7.77 -31.67 -53.91
N ALA A 662 6.70 -31.21 -53.25
CA ALA A 662 6.27 -29.81 -53.32
C ALA A 662 7.34 -28.84 -52.82
N PHE A 663 8.04 -29.17 -51.74
CA PHE A 663 9.20 -28.41 -51.25
C PHE A 663 10.34 -28.37 -52.28
N ILE A 664 10.80 -29.53 -52.76
CA ILE A 664 11.93 -29.64 -53.70
C ILE A 664 11.70 -28.85 -55.00
N PHE A 665 10.46 -28.83 -55.50
CA PHE A 665 10.09 -28.19 -56.76
C PHE A 665 9.52 -26.75 -56.61
N GLY A 666 9.54 -26.15 -55.40
CA GLY A 666 9.08 -24.77 -55.17
C GLY A 666 7.55 -24.58 -55.23
N VAL A 667 6.77 -25.65 -55.03
CA VAL A 667 5.32 -25.70 -55.26
C VAL A 667 4.55 -25.36 -53.98
N LYS A 668 4.78 -24.16 -53.44
CA LYS A 668 4.25 -23.70 -52.14
C LYS A 668 2.74 -23.93 -51.98
N LYS A 669 1.94 -23.67 -53.02
CA LYS A 669 0.49 -23.92 -52.96
C LYS A 669 0.13 -25.39 -52.71
N LEU A 670 0.87 -26.36 -53.27
CA LEU A 670 0.64 -27.78 -52.95
C LEU A 670 1.19 -28.14 -51.57
N MET A 671 2.33 -27.56 -51.18
CA MET A 671 2.90 -27.73 -49.85
C MET A 671 1.86 -27.36 -48.77
N GLU A 672 1.24 -26.17 -48.88
CA GLU A 672 0.12 -25.73 -48.04
C GLU A 672 -1.09 -26.69 -48.06
N ASP A 673 -1.51 -27.16 -49.25
CA ASP A 673 -2.71 -27.98 -49.39
C ASP A 673 -2.51 -29.43 -48.93
N VAL A 674 -1.28 -29.95 -48.99
CA VAL A 674 -0.87 -31.22 -48.35
C VAL A 674 -0.64 -31.01 -46.85
N GLY A 675 -0.14 -29.84 -46.45
CA GLY A 675 -0.05 -29.38 -45.05
C GLY A 675 -1.39 -29.44 -44.33
N ARG A 676 -2.49 -29.13 -45.04
CA ARG A 676 -3.88 -29.29 -44.59
C ARG A 676 -4.34 -30.76 -44.45
N VAL A 677 -3.69 -31.72 -45.10
CA VAL A 677 -4.05 -33.15 -44.96
C VAL A 677 -3.41 -33.76 -43.71
N PHE A 678 -2.22 -33.31 -43.31
CA PHE A 678 -1.65 -33.71 -42.02
C PHE A 678 -2.52 -33.31 -40.83
N THR A 679 -3.38 -32.28 -40.93
CA THR A 679 -4.26 -31.89 -39.81
C THR A 679 -5.31 -32.93 -39.45
N ALA A 680 -5.59 -33.89 -40.35
CA ALA A 680 -6.43 -35.04 -40.01
C ALA A 680 -5.70 -36.08 -39.15
N LEU A 681 -4.36 -36.12 -39.21
CA LEU A 681 -3.50 -37.03 -38.44
C LEU A 681 -3.03 -36.43 -37.11
N ILE A 682 -2.98 -35.09 -37.01
CA ILE A 682 -2.61 -34.36 -35.78
C ILE A 682 -3.40 -34.82 -34.52
N PRO A 683 -4.71 -35.14 -34.56
CA PRO A 683 -5.45 -35.58 -33.37
C PRO A 683 -5.22 -37.04 -32.94
N GLU A 684 -4.65 -37.89 -33.78
CA GLU A 684 -4.55 -39.34 -33.52
C GLU A 684 -3.55 -39.69 -32.40
N ASP A 685 -2.55 -38.84 -32.15
CA ASP A 685 -1.51 -39.07 -31.14
C ASP A 685 -1.77 -38.26 -29.86
N SER A 686 -2.31 -38.92 -28.83
CA SER A 686 -2.50 -38.34 -27.49
C SER A 686 -1.21 -38.18 -26.66
N SER A 687 -0.05 -38.62 -27.16
CA SER A 687 1.25 -38.46 -26.48
C SER A 687 1.96 -37.13 -26.81
N PHE A 688 1.46 -36.38 -27.80
CA PHE A 688 2.04 -35.14 -28.36
C PHE A 688 3.34 -35.31 -29.16
N GLN A 689 3.89 -36.52 -29.29
CA GLN A 689 5.18 -36.76 -29.97
C GLN A 689 5.11 -36.53 -31.50
N THR A 690 4.04 -36.98 -32.13
CA THR A 690 3.81 -36.82 -33.58
C THR A 690 3.78 -35.34 -33.94
N GLN A 691 3.13 -34.52 -33.11
CA GLN A 691 2.98 -33.08 -33.27
C GLN A 691 4.32 -32.35 -33.10
N LEU A 692 5.17 -32.73 -32.13
CA LEU A 692 6.56 -32.25 -32.07
C LEU A 692 7.34 -32.60 -33.35
N SER A 693 7.23 -33.83 -33.84
CA SER A 693 7.95 -34.27 -35.05
C SER A 693 7.48 -33.55 -36.32
N MET A 694 6.17 -33.29 -36.44
CA MET A 694 5.58 -32.49 -37.51
C MET A 694 6.02 -31.02 -37.42
N PHE A 695 6.13 -30.45 -36.21
CA PHE A 695 6.65 -29.10 -36.03
C PHE A 695 8.12 -29.00 -36.49
N GLU A 696 8.99 -29.92 -36.07
CA GLU A 696 10.38 -29.94 -36.55
C GLU A 696 10.49 -30.16 -38.08
N TYR A 697 9.66 -31.03 -38.65
CA TYR A 697 9.63 -31.24 -40.11
C TYR A 697 9.15 -29.98 -40.85
N SER A 698 8.14 -29.29 -40.33
CA SER A 698 7.62 -28.04 -40.90
C SER A 698 8.58 -26.86 -40.74
N LEU A 699 9.44 -26.84 -39.72
CA LEU A 699 10.56 -25.90 -39.63
C LEU A 699 11.65 -26.17 -40.69
N ARG A 700 11.99 -27.44 -40.93
CA ARG A 700 13.01 -27.83 -41.94
C ARG A 700 12.55 -27.60 -43.38
N THR A 701 11.25 -27.68 -43.64
CA THR A 701 10.64 -27.47 -44.98
C THR A 701 10.09 -26.05 -45.18
N GLY A 702 9.90 -25.28 -44.10
CA GLY A 702 9.33 -23.94 -44.16
C GLY A 702 7.82 -23.88 -44.44
N ASP A 703 7.07 -24.98 -44.24
CA ASP A 703 5.61 -24.93 -44.35
C ASP A 703 4.96 -24.25 -43.14
N LEU A 704 4.67 -22.96 -43.31
CA LEU A 704 3.97 -22.14 -42.33
C LEU A 704 2.54 -22.62 -42.07
N VAL A 705 1.89 -23.35 -43.01
CA VAL A 705 0.54 -23.88 -42.80
C VAL A 705 0.57 -25.09 -41.88
N LEU A 706 1.47 -26.05 -42.09
CA LEU A 706 1.68 -27.14 -41.14
C LEU A 706 2.16 -26.62 -39.77
N GLN A 707 3.05 -25.62 -39.72
CA GLN A 707 3.44 -24.96 -38.45
C GLN A 707 2.21 -24.40 -37.72
N GLU A 708 1.40 -23.58 -38.38
CA GLU A 708 0.21 -22.94 -37.77
C GLU A 708 -0.82 -23.98 -37.31
N ASN A 709 -1.10 -25.01 -38.11
CA ASN A 709 -2.07 -26.05 -37.75
C ASN A 709 -1.61 -26.89 -36.54
N VAL A 710 -0.31 -27.22 -36.45
CA VAL A 710 0.26 -27.91 -35.29
C VAL A 710 0.24 -27.00 -34.05
N LEU A 711 0.63 -25.73 -34.20
CA LEU A 711 0.58 -24.75 -33.11
C LEU A 711 -0.86 -24.48 -32.63
N GLN A 712 -1.86 -24.49 -33.51
CA GLN A 712 -3.27 -24.35 -33.16
C GLN A 712 -3.82 -25.57 -32.42
N TYR A 713 -3.46 -26.79 -32.82
CA TYR A 713 -3.85 -27.97 -32.04
C TYR A 713 -3.23 -27.95 -30.64
N LEU A 714 -1.95 -27.57 -30.53
CA LEU A 714 -1.24 -27.45 -29.26
C LEU A 714 -1.71 -26.26 -28.41
N SER A 715 -2.18 -25.16 -29.02
CA SER A 715 -2.79 -24.04 -28.28
C SER A 715 -4.10 -24.47 -27.64
N TRP A 716 -4.98 -25.15 -28.39
CA TRP A 716 -6.26 -25.65 -27.88
C TRP A 716 -6.11 -26.76 -26.83
N ASN A 717 -5.00 -27.50 -26.87
CA ASN A 717 -4.68 -28.58 -25.92
C ASN A 717 -3.65 -28.17 -24.85
N CYS A 718 -3.34 -26.88 -24.70
CA CYS A 718 -2.21 -26.39 -23.89
C CYS A 718 -2.31 -26.80 -22.40
N GLU A 719 -3.51 -26.82 -21.81
CA GLU A 719 -3.78 -27.31 -20.45
C GLU A 719 -3.28 -28.76 -20.23
N PHE A 720 -3.47 -29.63 -21.23
CA PHE A 720 -3.03 -31.03 -21.20
C PHE A 720 -1.55 -31.19 -21.61
N PHE A 721 -1.10 -30.39 -22.57
CA PHE A 721 0.29 -30.41 -23.08
C PHE A 721 1.31 -29.95 -22.01
N ILE A 722 1.00 -28.90 -21.22
CA ILE A 722 1.79 -28.47 -20.05
C ILE A 722 1.86 -29.54 -18.95
N SER A 723 0.86 -30.44 -18.92
CA SER A 723 0.78 -31.57 -17.99
C SER A 723 1.48 -32.83 -18.52
N SER A 724 1.90 -32.86 -19.79
CA SER A 724 2.61 -33.98 -20.42
C SER A 724 4.11 -33.95 -20.08
N PRO A 725 4.78 -35.11 -19.88
CA PRO A 725 6.24 -35.15 -19.74
C PRO A 725 6.98 -34.56 -20.96
N VAL A 726 6.34 -34.59 -22.13
CA VAL A 726 6.87 -34.07 -23.41
C VAL A 726 7.04 -32.54 -23.38
N TRP A 727 6.41 -31.82 -22.45
CA TRP A 727 6.67 -30.39 -22.21
C TRP A 727 8.16 -30.10 -22.01
N SER A 728 8.88 -31.00 -21.33
CA SER A 728 10.32 -30.85 -21.06
C SER A 728 11.24 -30.98 -22.28
N THR A 729 10.75 -31.59 -23.38
CA THR A 729 11.54 -31.85 -24.59
C THR A 729 11.30 -30.85 -25.73
N ILE A 730 10.41 -29.86 -25.52
CA ILE A 730 10.10 -28.79 -26.49
C ILE A 730 11.37 -27.98 -26.82
N SER A 731 11.54 -27.61 -28.09
CA SER A 731 12.64 -26.76 -28.58
C SER A 731 12.36 -25.27 -28.37
N PHE A 732 13.41 -24.44 -28.30
CA PHE A 732 13.27 -22.99 -28.09
C PHE A 732 12.30 -22.32 -29.07
N HIS A 733 12.44 -22.59 -30.37
CA HIS A 733 11.59 -22.01 -31.42
C HIS A 733 10.11 -22.39 -31.28
N MET A 734 9.83 -23.59 -30.76
CA MET A 734 8.48 -24.08 -30.53
C MET A 734 7.87 -23.45 -29.27
N MET A 735 8.65 -23.26 -28.21
CA MET A 735 8.22 -22.54 -27.00
C MET A 735 7.92 -21.07 -27.32
N ASP A 736 8.81 -20.40 -28.06
CA ASP A 736 8.65 -19.00 -28.49
C ASP A 736 7.37 -18.80 -29.31
N ALA A 737 7.18 -19.62 -30.36
CA ALA A 737 6.00 -19.57 -31.22
C ALA A 737 4.69 -19.87 -30.46
N LEU A 738 4.70 -20.77 -29.47
CA LEU A 738 3.52 -21.03 -28.63
C LEU A 738 3.20 -19.85 -27.70
N LEU A 739 4.20 -19.27 -27.03
CA LEU A 739 3.98 -18.16 -26.08
C LEU A 739 3.47 -16.88 -26.73
N GLN A 740 3.68 -16.68 -28.04
CA GLN A 740 3.13 -15.53 -28.76
C GLN A 740 1.62 -15.62 -29.01
N ARG A 741 1.03 -16.83 -29.01
CA ARG A 741 -0.37 -17.06 -29.44
C ARG A 741 -1.44 -16.51 -28.48
N SER A 742 -2.49 -15.92 -29.04
CA SER A 742 -3.67 -15.47 -28.29
C SER A 742 -4.73 -16.57 -28.05
N ASP A 743 -4.64 -17.70 -28.73
CA ASP A 743 -5.64 -18.79 -28.68
C ASP A 743 -5.27 -19.96 -27.75
N LEU A 744 -4.23 -19.82 -26.92
CA LEU A 744 -3.90 -20.83 -25.90
C LEU A 744 -5.10 -21.05 -24.96
N VAL A 745 -5.42 -22.33 -24.72
CA VAL A 745 -6.43 -22.80 -23.76
C VAL A 745 -5.70 -23.28 -22.51
N LEU A 746 -5.80 -22.49 -21.43
CA LEU A 746 -5.06 -22.67 -20.18
C LEU A 746 -5.86 -22.14 -18.99
N LYS A 747 -5.51 -22.49 -17.76
CA LYS A 747 -6.27 -22.05 -16.57
C LYS A 747 -6.17 -20.55 -16.33
N ASP A 748 -4.94 -20.03 -16.32
CA ASP A 748 -4.57 -18.61 -16.15
C ASP A 748 -3.08 -18.41 -16.54
N GLU A 749 -2.64 -17.16 -16.75
CA GLU A 749 -1.24 -16.86 -17.13
C GLU A 749 -0.20 -17.26 -16.07
N ALA A 750 -0.55 -17.36 -14.78
CA ALA A 750 0.41 -17.81 -13.77
C ALA A 750 0.76 -19.29 -13.96
N TYR A 751 -0.22 -20.12 -14.31
CA TYR A 751 0.01 -21.52 -14.65
C TYR A 751 0.94 -21.68 -15.87
N LEU A 752 0.91 -20.73 -16.82
CA LEU A 752 1.85 -20.67 -17.94
C LEU A 752 3.26 -20.23 -17.50
N LEU A 753 3.37 -19.22 -16.62
CA LEU A 753 4.66 -18.82 -16.04
C LEU A 753 5.29 -19.96 -15.21
N GLU A 754 4.51 -20.65 -14.37
CA GLU A 754 4.92 -21.85 -13.64
C GLU A 754 5.34 -23.01 -14.58
N ALA A 755 4.77 -23.08 -15.79
CA ALA A 755 5.17 -24.06 -16.81
C ALA A 755 6.47 -23.68 -17.52
N LEU A 756 6.65 -22.40 -17.84
CA LEU A 756 7.87 -21.86 -18.41
C LEU A 756 9.05 -21.96 -17.43
N GLU A 757 8.85 -21.63 -16.14
CA GLU A 757 9.88 -21.78 -15.11
C GLU A 757 10.32 -23.25 -14.93
N ARG A 758 9.38 -24.21 -14.99
CA ARG A 758 9.69 -25.65 -14.98
C ARG A 758 10.50 -26.08 -16.21
N TRP A 759 10.22 -25.52 -17.39
CA TRP A 759 10.99 -25.82 -18.61
C TRP A 759 12.40 -25.20 -18.58
N ILE A 760 12.53 -23.94 -18.15
CA ILE A 760 13.82 -23.25 -18.00
C ILE A 760 14.69 -23.92 -16.92
N GLN A 761 14.11 -24.51 -15.87
CA GLN A 761 14.86 -25.33 -14.90
C GLN A 761 15.47 -26.60 -15.52
N VAL A 762 14.91 -27.14 -16.61
CA VAL A 762 15.44 -28.31 -17.33
C VAL A 762 16.37 -27.91 -18.47
N LYS A 763 16.10 -26.79 -19.14
CA LYS A 763 16.80 -26.34 -20.35
C LYS A 763 17.77 -25.16 -20.15
N GLY A 764 17.97 -24.70 -18.91
CA GLY A 764 18.74 -23.49 -18.61
C GLY A 764 20.18 -23.45 -19.13
N ASP A 765 20.85 -24.61 -19.23
CA ASP A 765 22.21 -24.72 -19.76
C ASP A 765 22.28 -24.65 -21.30
N GLU A 766 21.16 -24.88 -22.00
CA GLU A 766 21.06 -24.84 -23.47
C GLU A 766 20.65 -23.45 -24.01
N ILE A 767 20.23 -22.52 -23.14
CA ILE A 767 19.49 -21.30 -23.54
C ILE A 767 20.13 -20.04 -22.96
N SER A 768 20.49 -19.09 -23.83
CA SER A 768 21.09 -17.82 -23.44
C SER A 768 20.17 -16.93 -22.60
N GLN A 769 20.75 -16.00 -21.83
CA GLN A 769 19.97 -15.05 -21.01
C GLN A 769 19.07 -14.13 -21.87
N GLU A 770 19.49 -13.79 -23.09
CA GLU A 770 18.68 -13.01 -24.04
C GLU A 770 17.44 -13.80 -24.51
N GLN A 771 17.60 -15.09 -24.79
CA GLN A 771 16.47 -15.98 -25.10
C GLN A 771 15.52 -16.16 -23.91
N GLN A 772 16.05 -16.25 -22.68
CA GLN A 772 15.23 -16.28 -21.46
C GLN A 772 14.42 -14.98 -21.29
N ALA A 773 15.00 -13.82 -21.62
CA ALA A 773 14.30 -12.53 -21.63
C ALA A 773 13.20 -12.45 -22.71
N GLY A 774 13.48 -12.97 -23.92
CA GLY A 774 12.50 -13.05 -25.01
C GLY A 774 11.24 -13.82 -24.61
N LEU A 775 11.40 -15.05 -24.12
CA LEU A 775 10.28 -15.89 -23.65
C LEU A 775 9.50 -15.24 -22.50
N LEU A 776 10.20 -14.58 -21.56
CA LEU A 776 9.56 -13.87 -20.45
C LEU A 776 8.71 -12.68 -20.94
N SER A 777 9.13 -11.99 -22.01
CA SER A 777 8.36 -10.87 -22.60
C SER A 777 7.02 -11.29 -23.24
N HIS A 778 6.76 -12.59 -23.37
CA HIS A 778 5.50 -13.13 -23.91
C HIS A 778 4.50 -13.58 -22.82
N ILE A 779 4.87 -13.47 -21.54
CA ILE A 779 4.00 -13.72 -20.38
C ILE A 779 3.20 -12.46 -20.06
N ARG A 780 1.87 -12.57 -20.01
CA ARG A 780 0.96 -11.41 -19.85
C ARG A 780 0.73 -11.09 -18.38
N PHE A 781 1.75 -10.54 -17.71
CA PHE A 781 1.70 -10.18 -16.29
C PHE A 781 0.48 -9.35 -15.86
N PRO A 782 -0.01 -8.35 -16.64
CA PRO A 782 -1.27 -7.65 -16.37
C PRO A 782 -2.49 -8.57 -16.16
N LEU A 783 -2.51 -9.73 -16.78
CA LEU A 783 -3.63 -10.68 -16.76
C LEU A 783 -3.46 -11.79 -15.72
N ILE A 784 -2.35 -11.82 -14.98
CA ILE A 784 -2.18 -12.70 -13.82
C ILE A 784 -3.06 -12.19 -12.67
N PRO A 785 -3.88 -13.03 -12.01
CA PRO A 785 -4.65 -12.63 -10.84
C PRO A 785 -3.76 -12.06 -9.72
N VAL A 786 -4.17 -10.93 -9.13
CA VAL A 786 -3.42 -10.20 -8.08
C VAL A 786 -2.99 -11.09 -6.92
N ASP A 787 -3.87 -12.02 -6.54
CA ASP A 787 -3.62 -13.00 -5.50
C ASP A 787 -2.48 -13.96 -5.84
N LYS A 788 -2.22 -14.26 -7.11
CA LYS A 788 -1.03 -15.02 -7.55
C LYS A 788 0.20 -14.14 -7.77
N LEU A 789 0.05 -12.92 -8.29
CA LEU A 789 1.15 -11.94 -8.45
C LEU A 789 1.91 -11.69 -7.13
N TYR A 790 1.19 -11.67 -6.00
CA TYR A 790 1.82 -11.55 -4.68
C TYR A 790 2.65 -12.79 -4.29
N ASP A 791 2.10 -13.98 -4.52
CA ASP A 791 2.76 -15.23 -4.14
C ASP A 791 4.02 -15.46 -5.01
N LEU A 792 4.00 -15.00 -6.27
CA LEU A 792 5.13 -14.98 -7.22
C LEU A 792 6.30 -14.05 -6.82
N GLN A 793 6.09 -13.06 -5.94
CA GLN A 793 7.20 -12.26 -5.40
C GLN A 793 8.12 -13.08 -4.49
N PHE A 794 7.60 -14.15 -3.86
CA PHE A 794 8.33 -14.97 -2.89
C PHE A 794 8.82 -16.29 -3.49
N SER A 795 8.42 -16.64 -4.72
CA SER A 795 8.98 -17.79 -5.44
C SER A 795 10.42 -17.50 -5.86
N SER A 796 11.36 -18.27 -5.33
CA SER A 796 12.82 -18.10 -5.59
C SER A 796 13.27 -18.64 -6.96
N SER A 797 12.54 -18.30 -8.02
CA SER A 797 12.70 -18.90 -9.35
C SER A 797 14.01 -18.54 -10.05
N VAL A 798 14.35 -19.32 -11.08
CA VAL A 798 15.54 -19.09 -11.92
C VAL A 798 15.40 -17.79 -12.71
N LEU A 799 14.20 -17.48 -13.20
CA LEU A 799 13.91 -16.23 -13.90
C LEU A 799 14.09 -15.00 -13.00
N HIS A 800 13.56 -15.03 -11.77
CA HIS A 800 13.75 -13.92 -10.82
C HIS A 800 15.24 -13.67 -10.51
N LYS A 801 16.08 -14.70 -10.52
CA LYS A 801 17.54 -14.58 -10.27
C LYS A 801 18.32 -14.11 -11.49
N ASN A 802 17.99 -14.61 -12.69
CA ASN A 802 18.72 -14.32 -13.91
C ASN A 802 18.28 -13.01 -14.59
N GLN A 803 17.02 -12.61 -14.40
CA GLN A 803 16.37 -11.48 -15.07
C GLN A 803 15.58 -10.61 -14.08
N GLU A 804 16.21 -10.28 -12.93
CA GLU A 804 15.62 -9.51 -11.81
C GLU A 804 14.84 -8.27 -12.31
N ILE A 805 15.43 -7.48 -13.20
CA ILE A 805 14.81 -6.23 -13.69
C ILE A 805 13.54 -6.53 -14.50
N LEU A 806 13.60 -7.40 -15.51
CA LEU A 806 12.45 -7.75 -16.35
C LEU A 806 11.32 -8.41 -15.54
N TYR A 807 11.66 -9.29 -14.60
CA TYR A 807 10.67 -9.95 -13.73
C TYR A 807 9.99 -8.95 -12.80
N LEU A 808 10.74 -8.00 -12.20
CA LEU A 808 10.18 -6.93 -11.37
C LEU A 808 9.35 -5.93 -12.19
N THR A 809 9.75 -5.61 -13.43
CA THR A 809 8.96 -4.76 -14.34
C THR A 809 7.65 -5.44 -14.74
N GLY A 810 7.66 -6.75 -15.01
CA GLY A 810 6.45 -7.53 -15.25
C GLY A 810 5.53 -7.57 -14.03
N LEU A 811 6.06 -7.87 -12.84
CA LEU A 811 5.28 -7.77 -11.60
C LEU A 811 4.69 -6.37 -11.40
N LEU A 812 5.44 -5.31 -11.71
CA LEU A 812 4.97 -3.93 -11.62
C LEU A 812 3.79 -3.65 -12.56
N SER A 813 3.87 -3.99 -13.86
CA SER A 813 2.74 -3.81 -14.80
C SER A 813 1.54 -4.68 -14.40
N GLY A 814 1.80 -5.87 -13.86
CA GLY A 814 0.82 -6.74 -13.19
C GLY A 814 0.05 -6.01 -12.09
N PHE A 815 0.74 -5.50 -11.07
CA PHE A 815 0.07 -4.80 -9.96
C PHE A 815 -0.55 -3.47 -10.41
N GLU A 816 0.05 -2.73 -11.34
CA GLU A 816 -0.46 -1.47 -11.90
C GLU A 816 -1.84 -1.67 -12.57
N PHE A 817 -1.92 -2.56 -13.57
CA PHE A 817 -3.13 -2.88 -14.32
C PHE A 817 -4.27 -3.38 -13.43
N ASN A 818 -3.94 -4.06 -12.35
CA ASN A 818 -4.90 -4.60 -11.39
C ASN A 818 -5.29 -3.63 -10.26
N SER A 819 -4.57 -2.51 -10.09
CA SER A 819 -4.83 -1.48 -9.07
C SER A 819 -5.55 -0.25 -9.61
N LEU A 820 -5.26 0.14 -10.84
CA LEU A 820 -6.07 1.12 -11.56
C LEU A 820 -7.30 0.38 -12.09
N ALA A 821 -8.45 1.06 -12.12
CA ALA A 821 -9.56 0.53 -12.89
C ALA A 821 -9.19 0.52 -14.38
N PHE A 822 -9.88 -0.27 -15.22
CA PHE A 822 -9.81 -0.23 -16.70
C PHE A 822 -10.44 1.07 -17.25
N SER A 823 -10.05 2.16 -16.63
CA SER A 823 -10.68 3.45 -16.72
C SER A 823 -9.65 4.58 -16.50
N LYS A 824 -8.44 4.35 -15.92
CA LYS A 824 -7.32 5.33 -16.04
C LYS A 824 -6.36 5.10 -17.22
N ILE A 825 -5.79 3.90 -17.33
CA ILE A 825 -4.60 3.58 -18.16
C ILE A 825 -4.84 3.81 -19.66
N ARG A 826 -6.10 3.70 -20.10
CA ARG A 826 -6.66 3.96 -21.43
C ARG A 826 -6.50 5.38 -21.99
N SER A 827 -5.36 6.03 -21.80
CA SER A 827 -4.83 7.01 -22.76
C SER A 827 -3.42 6.61 -23.23
N HIS A 828 -2.89 5.52 -22.68
CA HIS A 828 -1.49 5.11 -22.72
C HIS A 828 -1.29 3.60 -22.97
N LEU A 829 -2.35 2.77 -22.85
CA LEU A 829 -2.33 1.46 -23.53
C LEU A 829 -2.51 1.69 -25.03
N ASP A 830 -1.53 1.28 -25.83
CA ASP A 830 -1.71 1.18 -27.26
C ASP A 830 -2.63 0.01 -27.59
N ASN A 831 -3.73 0.33 -28.28
CA ASN A 831 -4.80 -0.59 -28.68
C ASN A 831 -4.32 -1.84 -29.46
N THR A 832 -3.10 -1.81 -29.99
CA THR A 832 -2.45 -2.87 -30.78
C THR A 832 -1.59 -3.82 -29.95
N THR A 833 -1.42 -3.58 -28.64
CA THR A 833 -0.53 -4.36 -27.78
C THR A 833 -1.17 -5.66 -27.29
N SER A 834 -0.52 -6.80 -27.56
CA SER A 834 -1.03 -8.14 -27.25
C SER A 834 -0.98 -8.52 -25.76
N GLU A 835 -0.32 -7.72 -24.92
CA GLU A 835 -0.17 -7.95 -23.48
C GLU A 835 -1.50 -7.91 -22.73
N TYR A 836 -2.44 -7.06 -23.16
CA TYR A 836 -3.72 -6.83 -22.46
C TYR A 836 -4.89 -7.62 -23.05
N LEU A 837 -4.69 -8.33 -24.18
CA LEU A 837 -5.67 -9.23 -24.75
C LEU A 837 -5.64 -10.57 -24.00
N PRO A 838 -6.74 -11.03 -23.37
CA PRO A 838 -6.74 -12.31 -22.70
C PRO A 838 -6.73 -13.50 -23.67
N ARG A 839 -6.09 -14.58 -23.21
CA ARG A 839 -6.18 -15.90 -23.83
C ARG A 839 -7.43 -16.64 -23.34
N ILE A 840 -7.58 -17.90 -23.70
CA ILE A 840 -8.80 -18.68 -23.46
C ILE A 840 -8.72 -19.33 -22.08
N TYR A 841 -9.09 -18.57 -21.06
CA TYR A 841 -8.94 -19.00 -19.66
C TYR A 841 -10.00 -20.00 -19.20
N THR A 842 -9.55 -21.18 -18.75
CA THR A 842 -10.39 -22.32 -18.32
C THR A 842 -10.53 -22.45 -16.80
N GLY A 843 -10.03 -21.49 -16.02
CA GLY A 843 -10.22 -21.46 -14.58
C GLY A 843 -11.68 -21.40 -14.14
N ASP A 844 -11.97 -21.87 -12.92
CA ASP A 844 -13.33 -22.08 -12.39
C ASP A 844 -14.18 -20.80 -12.32
N ASP A 845 -13.55 -19.62 -12.29
CA ASP A 845 -14.21 -18.30 -12.30
C ASP A 845 -14.69 -17.85 -13.70
N TRP A 846 -14.26 -18.50 -14.80
CA TRP A 846 -14.43 -18.03 -16.18
C TRP A 846 -15.14 -18.99 -17.12
N CYS A 847 -15.36 -20.25 -16.72
CA CYS A 847 -16.01 -21.25 -17.56
C CYS A 847 -17.07 -22.08 -16.84
N VAL A 848 -17.95 -22.73 -17.60
CA VAL A 848 -18.93 -23.71 -17.10
C VAL A 848 -19.00 -24.94 -18.00
N PHE A 849 -19.30 -26.10 -17.44
CA PHE A 849 -19.19 -27.40 -18.11
C PHE A 849 -20.52 -28.16 -18.13
N ILE A 850 -21.01 -28.47 -19.33
CA ILE A 850 -22.27 -29.20 -19.56
C ILE A 850 -21.95 -30.59 -20.10
N ASN A 851 -22.18 -31.60 -19.24
CA ASN A 851 -21.81 -33.01 -19.45
C ASN A 851 -22.89 -33.86 -20.15
N ASP A 852 -24.16 -33.43 -20.13
CA ASP A 852 -25.30 -34.34 -20.35
C ASP A 852 -25.93 -34.19 -21.74
N THR A 853 -25.77 -35.25 -22.53
CA THR A 853 -26.31 -35.41 -23.89
C THR A 853 -27.49 -36.38 -23.94
N THR A 854 -28.01 -36.86 -22.80
CA THR A 854 -29.04 -37.90 -22.77
C THR A 854 -30.44 -37.38 -23.09
N ILE A 855 -31.13 -38.04 -24.03
CA ILE A 855 -32.53 -37.73 -24.37
C ILE A 855 -33.45 -38.41 -23.35
N VAL A 856 -33.66 -37.77 -22.20
CA VAL A 856 -34.74 -38.12 -21.29
C VAL A 856 -36.03 -37.47 -21.81
N TYR A 857 -36.92 -38.28 -22.39
CA TYR A 857 -38.27 -37.84 -22.77
C TYR A 857 -39.00 -37.26 -21.53
N PRO A 858 -39.41 -35.99 -21.53
CA PRO A 858 -39.95 -35.33 -20.34
C PRO A 858 -41.40 -35.75 -20.08
N TYR A 859 -41.59 -36.91 -19.46
CA TYR A 859 -42.88 -37.30 -18.88
C TYR A 859 -43.16 -36.43 -17.64
N TYR A 860 -43.88 -35.32 -17.85
CA TYR A 860 -44.52 -34.45 -16.85
C TYR A 860 -43.81 -34.33 -15.49
N ASN A 861 -42.85 -33.40 -15.38
CA ASN A 861 -42.39 -32.94 -14.07
C ASN A 861 -42.19 -31.42 -14.08
N TYR A 862 -43.02 -30.70 -13.32
CA TYR A 862 -43.23 -29.25 -13.46
C TYR A 862 -42.12 -28.37 -12.84
N TYR A 863 -41.13 -28.99 -12.19
CA TYR A 863 -40.04 -28.30 -11.46
C TYR A 863 -38.67 -29.00 -11.61
N GLY A 864 -38.45 -29.75 -12.69
CA GLY A 864 -37.12 -30.34 -12.99
C GLY A 864 -36.20 -29.35 -13.71
N GLN A 865 -35.08 -28.98 -13.10
CA GLN A 865 -33.99 -28.28 -13.81
C GLN A 865 -33.41 -29.22 -14.88
N SER A 866 -33.28 -28.75 -16.13
CA SER A 866 -32.64 -29.54 -17.18
C SER A 866 -31.12 -29.42 -17.07
N SER A 867 -30.42 -30.56 -17.10
CA SER A 867 -28.96 -30.67 -17.07
C SER A 867 -28.23 -29.95 -18.22
N ARG A 868 -28.97 -29.55 -19.27
CA ARG A 868 -28.51 -28.82 -20.46
C ARG A 868 -28.65 -27.29 -20.35
N TYR A 869 -29.04 -26.80 -19.17
CA TYR A 869 -29.08 -25.38 -18.80
C TYR A 869 -28.26 -25.16 -17.53
N GLN A 870 -27.33 -24.20 -17.53
CA GLN A 870 -26.60 -23.81 -16.33
C GLN A 870 -26.49 -22.29 -16.20
N ILE A 871 -26.53 -21.83 -14.95
CA ILE A 871 -26.29 -20.45 -14.54
C ILE A 871 -24.94 -20.41 -13.83
N PHE A 872 -24.06 -19.49 -14.23
CA PHE A 872 -22.75 -19.28 -13.60
C PHE A 872 -22.42 -17.79 -13.50
N TYR A 873 -21.39 -17.47 -12.71
CA TYR A 873 -21.10 -16.09 -12.29
C TYR A 873 -19.61 -15.75 -12.45
N THR A 874 -19.24 -15.08 -13.54
CA THR A 874 -17.86 -14.60 -13.74
C THR A 874 -17.67 -13.27 -13.00
N PRO A 875 -16.44 -12.87 -12.63
CA PRO A 875 -16.17 -11.47 -12.30
C PRO A 875 -16.31 -10.59 -13.57
N GLU A 876 -16.53 -9.29 -13.38
CA GLU A 876 -16.63 -8.31 -14.47
C GLU A 876 -15.27 -8.02 -15.13
N HIS A 877 -14.18 -8.01 -14.35
CA HIS A 877 -12.80 -7.83 -14.81
C HIS A 877 -11.82 -8.50 -13.80
N PRO A 878 -10.67 -9.07 -14.21
CA PRO A 878 -9.78 -9.84 -13.31
C PRO A 878 -9.22 -9.07 -12.10
N SER A 879 -9.02 -7.76 -12.27
CA SER A 879 -8.51 -6.85 -11.24
C SER A 879 -9.30 -6.91 -9.92
N ALA A 880 -8.61 -6.69 -8.80
CA ALA A 880 -9.21 -6.67 -7.46
C ALA A 880 -10.47 -5.78 -7.37
N LEU A 881 -10.48 -4.62 -8.02
CA LEU A 881 -11.60 -3.68 -8.10
C LEU A 881 -12.95 -4.28 -8.56
N TYR A 882 -12.90 -5.27 -9.44
CA TYR A 882 -14.07 -5.82 -10.15
C TYR A 882 -14.29 -7.32 -9.87
N LYS A 883 -13.37 -7.98 -9.16
CA LYS A 883 -13.45 -9.42 -8.79
C LYS A 883 -14.71 -9.77 -7.97
N ASP A 884 -15.18 -8.81 -7.15
CA ASP A 884 -16.41 -8.92 -6.35
C ASP A 884 -17.69 -8.56 -7.14
N LYS A 885 -17.58 -7.87 -8.28
CA LYS A 885 -18.71 -7.54 -9.16
C LYS A 885 -18.98 -8.73 -10.07
N ARG A 886 -19.86 -9.63 -9.60
CA ARG A 886 -20.19 -10.89 -10.30
C ARG A 886 -21.31 -10.72 -11.31
N PHE A 887 -21.03 -11.11 -12.55
CA PHE A 887 -21.93 -11.02 -13.69
C PHE A 887 -22.58 -12.38 -13.97
N GLN A 888 -23.91 -12.39 -14.16
CA GLN A 888 -24.67 -13.62 -14.34
C GLN A 888 -24.78 -14.03 -15.82
N TRP A 889 -24.30 -15.24 -16.13
CA TRP A 889 -24.43 -15.89 -17.42
C TRP A 889 -25.44 -17.03 -17.40
N GLN A 890 -26.03 -17.30 -18.57
CA GLN A 890 -26.94 -18.41 -18.84
C GLN A 890 -26.45 -19.20 -20.05
N ALA A 891 -25.96 -20.42 -19.82
CA ALA A 891 -25.50 -21.34 -20.86
C ALA A 891 -26.59 -22.38 -21.18
N TRP A 892 -26.87 -22.59 -22.45
CA TRP A 892 -27.88 -23.53 -22.96
C TRP A 892 -27.31 -24.38 -24.11
N VAL A 893 -27.71 -25.66 -24.17
CA VAL A 893 -27.50 -26.53 -25.34
C VAL A 893 -28.85 -27.08 -25.82
N TYR A 894 -29.26 -26.68 -27.02
CA TYR A 894 -30.48 -27.16 -27.69
C TYR A 894 -30.15 -28.31 -28.63
N LEU A 895 -30.87 -29.43 -28.50
CA LEU A 895 -30.68 -30.63 -29.32
C LEU A 895 -31.81 -30.83 -30.35
N THR A 896 -32.92 -30.09 -30.22
CA THR A 896 -34.09 -30.20 -31.11
C THR A 896 -34.67 -28.82 -31.50
N PHE A 897 -35.26 -28.73 -32.69
CA PHE A 897 -35.94 -27.50 -33.14
C PHE A 897 -37.14 -27.13 -32.26
N GLN A 898 -37.76 -28.13 -31.62
CA GLN A 898 -38.86 -27.91 -30.68
C GLN A 898 -38.40 -27.30 -29.36
N GLU A 899 -37.21 -27.65 -28.86
CA GLU A 899 -36.59 -26.94 -27.72
C GLU A 899 -36.27 -25.49 -28.09
N CYS A 900 -35.63 -25.24 -29.24
CA CYS A 900 -35.38 -23.88 -29.72
C CYS A 900 -36.68 -23.05 -29.81
N SER A 901 -37.74 -23.64 -30.39
CA SER A 901 -39.06 -23.00 -30.54
C SER A 901 -39.71 -22.69 -29.17
N ASN A 902 -39.66 -23.63 -28.23
CA ASN A 902 -40.23 -23.44 -26.88
C ASN A 902 -39.55 -22.30 -26.09
N TYR A 903 -38.28 -22.02 -26.36
CA TYR A 903 -37.52 -20.91 -25.76
C TYR A 903 -37.40 -19.67 -26.66
N GLY A 904 -38.15 -19.60 -27.76
CA GLY A 904 -38.20 -18.43 -28.65
C GLY A 904 -36.93 -18.17 -29.47
N VAL A 905 -36.11 -19.21 -29.71
CA VAL A 905 -34.83 -19.13 -30.45
C VAL A 905 -35.00 -19.70 -31.86
N SER A 906 -34.50 -18.99 -32.87
CA SER A 906 -34.43 -19.48 -34.25
C SER A 906 -33.09 -20.19 -34.49
N CYS A 907 -33.05 -21.50 -34.28
CA CYS A 907 -31.89 -22.35 -34.60
C CYS A 907 -31.95 -22.77 -36.08
N ASN A 908 -30.91 -22.46 -36.87
CA ASN A 908 -30.87 -22.87 -38.29
C ASN A 908 -30.34 -24.32 -38.46
N SER A 909 -29.46 -24.75 -37.54
CA SER A 909 -28.92 -26.11 -37.48
C SER A 909 -28.93 -26.63 -36.03
N LEU A 910 -28.58 -27.92 -35.86
CA LEU A 910 -28.56 -28.60 -34.56
C LEU A 910 -27.35 -29.54 -34.45
N PRO A 911 -26.74 -29.67 -33.26
CA PRO A 911 -27.09 -28.95 -32.03
C PRO A 911 -26.72 -27.46 -32.08
N THR A 912 -27.39 -26.63 -31.28
CA THR A 912 -27.10 -25.19 -31.17
C THR A 912 -26.87 -24.85 -29.70
N ALA A 913 -25.76 -24.17 -29.40
CA ALA A 913 -25.48 -23.62 -28.09
C ALA A 913 -25.86 -22.13 -28.02
N ARG A 914 -26.28 -21.67 -26.84
CA ARG A 914 -26.56 -20.25 -26.57
C ARG A 914 -25.91 -19.83 -25.24
N LEU A 915 -25.32 -18.64 -25.21
CA LEU A 915 -24.73 -18.04 -24.01
C LEU A 915 -25.16 -16.58 -23.90
N THR A 916 -26.02 -16.27 -22.92
CA THR A 916 -26.57 -14.93 -22.69
C THR A 916 -26.16 -14.36 -21.34
N GLY A 917 -25.90 -13.05 -21.30
CA GLY A 917 -25.57 -12.31 -20.08
C GLY A 917 -26.72 -11.42 -19.60
N TYR A 918 -26.89 -11.27 -18.29
CA TYR A 918 -27.86 -10.32 -17.70
C TYR A 918 -27.17 -9.07 -17.14
N GLN A 919 -27.02 -8.03 -17.97
CA GLN A 919 -26.53 -6.71 -17.54
C GLN A 919 -27.55 -5.97 -16.67
N TYR A 920 -27.23 -5.79 -15.38
CA TYR A 920 -27.91 -4.85 -14.51
C TYR A 920 -27.27 -3.45 -14.64
N SER A 921 -27.64 -2.75 -15.72
CA SER A 921 -27.32 -1.35 -16.08
C SER A 921 -25.88 -0.98 -16.48
N ASN A 922 -25.78 -0.26 -17.60
CA ASN A 922 -24.72 0.68 -18.00
C ASN A 922 -23.24 0.23 -17.86
N SER A 923 -22.83 -0.84 -18.53
CA SER A 923 -21.41 -1.11 -18.83
C SER A 923 -21.15 -1.28 -20.34
N ASP A 924 -21.25 -0.19 -21.10
CA ASP A 924 -20.90 -0.12 -22.54
C ASP A 924 -19.39 -0.29 -22.82
N THR A 925 -18.57 -0.42 -21.77
CA THR A 925 -17.10 -0.36 -21.79
C THR A 925 -16.39 -1.73 -21.78
N ILE A 926 -17.13 -2.84 -21.72
CA ILE A 926 -16.57 -4.19 -21.75
C ILE A 926 -17.37 -5.01 -22.77
N ARG A 927 -16.70 -5.53 -23.79
CA ARG A 927 -17.27 -6.57 -24.67
C ARG A 927 -16.82 -7.94 -24.18
N TYR A 928 -17.49 -9.00 -24.61
CA TYR A 928 -17.11 -10.37 -24.25
C TYR A 928 -16.93 -11.21 -25.52
N SER A 929 -15.71 -11.69 -25.76
CA SER A 929 -15.39 -12.68 -26.79
C SER A 929 -15.66 -14.07 -26.23
N ASN A 930 -16.95 -14.37 -26.06
CA ASN A 930 -17.41 -15.67 -25.57
C ASN A 930 -17.04 -16.78 -26.57
N LYS A 931 -16.58 -17.92 -26.04
CA LYS A 931 -16.14 -19.09 -26.82
C LYS A 931 -16.77 -20.38 -26.31
N LEU A 932 -17.08 -21.28 -27.23
CA LEU A 932 -17.45 -22.66 -26.93
C LEU A 932 -16.27 -23.57 -27.23
N ILE A 933 -15.85 -24.38 -26.24
CA ILE A 933 -14.82 -25.40 -26.39
C ILE A 933 -15.52 -26.77 -26.42
N LEU A 934 -15.15 -27.59 -27.41
CA LEU A 934 -15.63 -28.96 -27.60
C LEU A 934 -14.49 -29.96 -27.38
N SER A 935 -14.73 -30.94 -26.50
CA SER A 935 -13.88 -32.11 -26.27
C SER A 935 -14.70 -33.40 -26.39
N CYS A 936 -14.05 -34.54 -26.67
CA CYS A 936 -14.76 -35.83 -26.71
C CYS A 936 -15.07 -36.34 -25.30
N LYS A 937 -16.03 -37.26 -25.18
CA LYS A 937 -16.54 -37.72 -23.88
C LYS A 937 -15.59 -38.60 -23.07
N ASN A 938 -14.66 -39.30 -23.73
CA ASN A 938 -13.70 -40.23 -23.12
C ASN A 938 -12.22 -39.88 -23.40
N GLU A 939 -11.95 -38.83 -24.18
CA GLU A 939 -10.60 -38.40 -24.55
C GLU A 939 -10.35 -36.97 -24.05
N ASN A 940 -9.24 -36.77 -23.34
CA ASN A 940 -8.87 -35.48 -22.74
C ASN A 940 -8.24 -34.52 -23.79
N ASN A 941 -8.83 -34.45 -24.98
CA ASN A 941 -8.39 -33.61 -26.08
C ASN A 941 -9.48 -32.60 -26.44
N VAL A 942 -9.09 -31.36 -26.73
CA VAL A 942 -9.92 -30.32 -27.35
C VAL A 942 -9.80 -30.43 -28.86
N PHE A 943 -10.95 -30.56 -29.53
CA PHE A 943 -11.03 -30.74 -30.99
C PHE A 943 -11.55 -29.49 -31.72
N HIS A 944 -12.27 -28.61 -31.02
CA HIS A 944 -12.77 -27.38 -31.63
C HIS A 944 -12.98 -26.26 -30.61
N VAL A 945 -12.71 -25.03 -31.03
CA VAL A 945 -12.99 -23.80 -30.30
C VAL A 945 -13.73 -22.85 -31.24
N GLN A 946 -14.90 -22.36 -30.83
CA GLN A 946 -15.83 -21.63 -31.71
C GLN A 946 -16.36 -20.35 -31.04
N ASP A 947 -16.36 -19.24 -31.78
CA ASP A 947 -16.84 -17.94 -31.29
C ASP A 947 -18.37 -17.79 -31.36
N PHE A 948 -18.97 -17.19 -30.33
CA PHE A 948 -20.40 -16.86 -30.31
C PHE A 948 -20.73 -15.68 -31.23
N LYS A 949 -21.80 -15.83 -32.04
CA LYS A 949 -22.34 -14.80 -32.93
C LYS A 949 -23.78 -14.50 -32.50
N ASN A 950 -24.03 -13.28 -32.03
CA ASN A 950 -25.33 -12.85 -31.50
C ASN A 950 -25.88 -13.84 -30.44
N ASP A 951 -25.09 -14.09 -29.39
CA ASP A 951 -25.33 -15.06 -28.30
C ASP A 951 -25.46 -16.54 -28.71
N LEU A 952 -25.31 -16.89 -29.99
CA LEU A 952 -25.54 -18.23 -30.53
C LEU A 952 -24.28 -18.85 -31.16
N VAL A 953 -24.17 -20.18 -31.04
CA VAL A 953 -23.21 -21.03 -31.76
C VAL A 953 -23.95 -22.20 -32.39
N GLU A 954 -23.91 -22.25 -33.72
CA GLU A 954 -24.32 -23.43 -34.49
C GLU A 954 -23.18 -24.45 -34.48
N ILE A 955 -23.39 -25.61 -33.86
CA ILE A 955 -22.38 -26.65 -33.74
C ILE A 955 -22.41 -27.49 -35.03
N PRO A 956 -21.34 -27.55 -35.82
CA PRO A 956 -21.35 -28.25 -37.09
C PRO A 956 -21.52 -29.76 -36.88
N GLY A 957 -22.54 -30.34 -37.54
CA GLY A 957 -22.74 -31.79 -37.55
C GLY A 957 -21.64 -32.52 -38.35
N ASN A 958 -21.50 -33.83 -38.11
CA ASN A 958 -20.39 -34.66 -38.62
C ASN A 958 -20.20 -34.65 -40.15
N SER A 959 -21.18 -34.21 -40.94
CA SER A 959 -21.09 -34.03 -42.40
C SER A 959 -20.59 -32.65 -42.85
N THR A 960 -20.44 -31.68 -41.94
CA THR A 960 -20.17 -30.26 -42.26
C THR A 960 -18.79 -29.76 -41.87
N MET A 961 -18.05 -30.47 -40.99
CA MET A 961 -16.66 -30.10 -40.65
C MET A 961 -15.62 -30.52 -41.72
N GLY A 962 -16.00 -31.36 -42.69
CA GLY A 962 -15.06 -31.91 -43.70
C GLY A 962 -14.06 -32.95 -43.15
N TRP A 963 -14.06 -33.19 -41.84
CA TRP A 963 -13.24 -34.21 -41.17
C TRP A 963 -13.98 -35.53 -40.96
N SER A 964 -13.24 -36.64 -40.97
CA SER A 964 -13.76 -37.99 -40.74
C SER A 964 -14.04 -38.27 -39.26
N ASN A 965 -15.13 -37.68 -38.75
CA ASN A 965 -15.82 -38.11 -37.51
C ASN A 965 -14.93 -38.19 -36.24
N PRO A 966 -14.49 -37.05 -35.67
CA PRO A 966 -13.40 -37.02 -34.67
C PRO A 966 -13.75 -37.53 -33.26
N CYS A 967 -15.02 -37.54 -32.83
CA CYS A 967 -15.42 -38.08 -31.51
C CYS A 967 -16.31 -39.33 -31.64
N PRO A 968 -15.87 -40.52 -31.16
CA PRO A 968 -16.72 -41.70 -31.11
C PRO A 968 -17.89 -41.56 -30.11
N ASP A 969 -17.61 -41.03 -28.92
CA ASP A 969 -18.49 -41.16 -27.73
C ASP A 969 -19.32 -39.91 -27.38
N SER A 970 -19.62 -39.07 -28.38
CA SER A 970 -20.24 -37.73 -28.27
C SER A 970 -19.35 -36.65 -27.63
N TYR A 971 -19.88 -35.42 -27.61
CA TYR A 971 -19.15 -34.21 -27.21
C TYR A 971 -19.49 -33.75 -25.79
N ASN A 972 -18.51 -33.16 -25.13
CA ASN A 972 -18.64 -32.36 -23.91
C ASN A 972 -18.59 -30.86 -24.26
N PHE A 973 -19.38 -30.04 -23.56
CA PHE A 973 -19.49 -28.60 -23.85
C PHE A 973 -18.91 -27.76 -22.71
N ARG A 974 -17.78 -27.08 -22.94
CA ARG A 974 -17.20 -26.10 -22.02
C ARG A 974 -17.43 -24.69 -22.58
N PHE A 975 -18.28 -23.91 -21.91
CA PHE A 975 -18.55 -22.52 -22.26
C PHE A 975 -17.53 -21.63 -21.55
N VAL A 976 -16.85 -20.74 -22.28
CA VAL A 976 -15.83 -19.83 -21.75
C VAL A 976 -16.21 -18.39 -22.02
N VAL A 977 -16.05 -17.55 -21.00
CA VAL A 977 -16.25 -16.09 -21.08
C VAL A 977 -14.89 -15.42 -21.05
N SER A 978 -14.55 -14.70 -22.12
CA SER A 978 -13.32 -13.91 -22.20
C SER A 978 -13.66 -12.43 -22.37
N PRO A 979 -13.46 -11.56 -21.35
CA PRO A 979 -13.69 -10.14 -21.51
C PRO A 979 -12.71 -9.52 -22.51
N GLN A 980 -13.17 -8.57 -23.30
CA GLN A 980 -12.36 -7.74 -24.18
C GLN A 980 -12.46 -6.30 -23.70
N TYR A 981 -11.32 -5.79 -23.25
CA TYR A 981 -11.17 -4.45 -22.70
C TYR A 981 -11.01 -3.47 -23.86
N ILE A 982 -12.14 -3.00 -24.38
CA ILE A 982 -12.24 -2.10 -25.54
C ILE A 982 -12.21 -0.66 -25.08
#